data_AF-A0A7Z6WIE6-F1
#
_entry.id   AF-A0A7Z6WIE6-F1
#
_cell.length_a   1.000
_cell.length_b   1.000
_cell.length_c   1.000
_cell.angle_alpha   90.00
_cell.angle_beta   90.00
_cell.angle_gamma   90.00
#
_symmetry.space_group_name_H-M   'P 1'
#
loop_
_entity.id
_entity.type
_entity.pdbx_description
1 polymer ?
#
loop_
_entity_poly.entity_id
_entity_poly.type
_entity_poly.pdbx_seq_one_letter_code
_entity_poly.pdbx_strand_id
1 'polypeptide(L)'
;MATVKTNTDIFEQAWEGFKGVDWKEKASIARFVQANYAPYDGDESFLAGATERSLHIKKVIEETKAHYEETRFPMDTRVASISELPAGFIDKDNELIFGIQNDELFKLNFMPKGGIRMAETTLKENGYEPDPAVHEIFTKYATTVNDGIFRAYTSNIRRARHAHTVTGLPDAYSRGRIIGVYARLAVYGADYLMQEKVNDWNALNDIDEESIRLREEINLQYQALGEVVKLGDLYGVDVRKPAMNTKEAIQWVNIAFMAVCRVINGAATSLGRVPIVLDIFAERDLARGTFTESEIQEFVDDFVLKLRTVKFARTKAYDALYSGDPTFITTSMAGMGADGRHRVTKMDYRFLNTLDNIGNSPEPNLTVLWSDQLPYAFRRYCMSMSHKHSSIQYEGVSTMAKEGYGEMSCISCCVSPLDPENEDKRHNLQYFGARVNVMKALLTGLNGGYDDVHKDYKVFDIDPIRDEVLNFDTVKANFEKSLDWLTDTYVDAMNIIHYMTDKYNYEAVQMAFLPSHVRANMGFGICGFANTVDSLSAIKYATVKPIRDEDGYIYDYETVGDFPRYGEDDDRVDSIAEWLLEAFHGRLAKHKLYKDAEATVSLLTITSNVAYSKQTGNSPVHKGVYLNEDGSVNLSKVEFFSPGANPSNKAKGGWLQNLNSLSKLDFAHANDGISLTTQVSPRALGKTFDEQVDNLVTVLDGYFENGGQHVNLNVMDLKDVYDK
;
A
#
# COMPACT_ATOMS: atom_id res chain seq x y z
N MET A 1 -2.35 -9.91 -32.63
CA MET A 1 -2.56 -10.99 -31.64
C MET A 1 -3.24 -12.16 -32.34
N ALA A 2 -3.04 -13.38 -31.88
CA ALA A 2 -3.71 -14.54 -32.45
C ALA A 2 -4.98 -14.86 -31.65
N THR A 3 -6.06 -15.26 -32.32
CA THR A 3 -7.25 -15.81 -31.67
C THR A 3 -6.87 -17.13 -30.97
N VAL A 4 -7.25 -17.27 -29.71
CA VAL A 4 -7.04 -18.47 -28.90
C VAL A 4 -8.32 -19.31 -28.92
N LYS A 5 -8.20 -20.62 -29.15
CA LYS A 5 -9.37 -21.53 -29.14
C LYS A 5 -9.71 -21.90 -27.70
N THR A 6 -10.83 -21.41 -27.20
CA THR A 6 -11.40 -21.86 -25.91
C THR A 6 -12.18 -23.16 -26.12
N ASN A 7 -11.80 -24.24 -25.43
CA ASN A 7 -12.55 -25.49 -25.46
C ASN A 7 -13.75 -25.43 -24.50
N THR A 8 -14.98 -25.42 -24.99
CA THR A 8 -16.19 -25.18 -24.17
C THR A 8 -16.38 -26.24 -23.08
N ASP A 9 -16.03 -27.50 -23.34
CA ASP A 9 -16.22 -28.62 -22.41
C ASP A 9 -15.43 -28.47 -21.10
N ILE A 10 -14.26 -27.80 -21.12
CA ILE A 10 -13.44 -27.64 -19.91
C ILE A 10 -14.07 -26.64 -18.93
N PHE A 11 -14.75 -25.62 -19.46
CA PHE A 11 -15.42 -24.62 -18.66
C PHE A 11 -16.66 -25.19 -17.97
N GLU A 12 -17.41 -26.05 -18.67
CA GLU A 12 -18.56 -26.74 -18.07
C GLU A 12 -18.16 -27.60 -16.87
N GLN A 13 -17.02 -28.30 -16.96
CA GLN A 13 -16.48 -29.10 -15.86
C GLN A 13 -15.98 -28.23 -14.70
N ALA A 14 -15.12 -27.24 -15.00
CA ALA A 14 -14.53 -26.38 -13.97
C ALA A 14 -15.58 -25.55 -13.22
N TRP A 15 -16.65 -25.13 -13.92
CA TRP A 15 -17.72 -24.32 -13.37
C TRP A 15 -18.93 -25.12 -12.90
N GLU A 16 -18.85 -26.44 -12.90
CA GLU A 16 -19.93 -27.29 -12.42
C GLU A 16 -20.28 -26.92 -10.97
N GLY A 17 -21.57 -26.65 -10.72
CA GLY A 17 -22.09 -26.24 -9.42
C GLY A 17 -22.07 -24.72 -9.17
N PHE A 18 -21.37 -23.91 -9.98
CA PHE A 18 -21.42 -22.46 -9.87
C PHE A 18 -22.66 -21.86 -10.54
N LYS A 19 -23.28 -20.91 -9.84
CA LYS A 19 -24.49 -20.15 -10.20
C LYS A 19 -24.14 -18.90 -11.01
N GLY A 20 -25.15 -18.36 -11.69
CA GLY A 20 -25.04 -17.15 -12.52
C GLY A 20 -24.46 -17.41 -13.91
N VAL A 21 -24.75 -16.50 -14.84
CA VAL A 21 -24.32 -16.56 -16.25
C VAL A 21 -23.56 -15.31 -16.68
N ASP A 22 -23.87 -14.14 -16.11
CA ASP A 22 -23.30 -12.85 -16.51
C ASP A 22 -21.76 -12.82 -16.44
N TRP A 23 -21.18 -13.47 -15.43
CA TRP A 23 -19.72 -13.56 -15.26
C TRP A 23 -19.06 -14.50 -16.28
N LYS A 24 -19.83 -15.40 -16.91
CA LYS A 24 -19.36 -16.29 -17.99
C LYS A 24 -19.34 -15.55 -19.33
N GLU A 25 -20.33 -14.70 -19.57
CA GLU A 25 -20.46 -13.89 -20.79
C GLU A 25 -19.43 -12.75 -20.86
N LYS A 26 -19.22 -12.07 -19.74
CA LYS A 26 -18.17 -11.05 -19.57
C LYS A 26 -17.43 -11.33 -18.27
N ALA A 27 -16.13 -11.62 -18.36
CA ALA A 27 -15.35 -11.96 -17.18
C ALA A 27 -15.44 -10.84 -16.13
N SER A 28 -15.91 -11.24 -14.95
CA SER A 28 -16.02 -10.39 -13.77
C SER A 28 -15.95 -11.26 -12.54
N ILE A 29 -14.95 -11.02 -11.69
CA ILE A 29 -14.86 -11.67 -10.38
C ILE A 29 -15.95 -11.13 -9.45
N ALA A 30 -16.27 -9.84 -9.51
CA ALA A 30 -17.37 -9.28 -8.72
C ALA A 30 -18.70 -10.00 -8.95
N ARG A 31 -19.10 -10.21 -10.21
CA ARG A 31 -20.32 -10.95 -10.55
C ARG A 31 -20.22 -12.43 -10.21
N PHE A 32 -19.06 -13.06 -10.41
CA PHE A 32 -18.81 -14.44 -9.99
C PHE A 32 -19.02 -14.61 -8.48
N VAL A 33 -18.39 -13.75 -7.69
CA VAL A 33 -18.50 -13.74 -6.24
C VAL A 33 -19.96 -13.55 -5.86
N GLN A 34 -20.60 -12.48 -6.31
CA GLN A 34 -21.99 -12.14 -5.93
C GLN A 34 -22.98 -13.29 -6.16
N ALA A 35 -22.82 -14.04 -7.26
CA ALA A 35 -23.67 -15.17 -7.58
C ALA A 35 -23.40 -16.45 -6.75
N ASN A 36 -22.20 -16.60 -6.17
CA ASN A 36 -21.72 -17.89 -5.66
C ASN A 36 -21.30 -17.92 -4.20
N TYR A 37 -20.89 -16.79 -3.62
CA TYR A 37 -20.39 -16.79 -2.25
C TYR A 37 -21.49 -17.12 -1.23
N ALA A 38 -21.09 -17.83 -0.19
CA ALA A 38 -21.94 -18.15 0.95
C ALA A 38 -21.45 -17.35 2.17
N PRO A 39 -22.21 -16.37 2.68
CA PRO A 39 -21.90 -15.74 3.95
C PRO A 39 -21.79 -16.79 5.06
N TYR A 40 -20.78 -16.64 5.93
CA TYR A 40 -20.57 -17.53 7.08
C TYR A 40 -20.86 -16.80 8.40
N ASP A 41 -21.93 -17.21 9.08
CA ASP A 41 -22.38 -16.65 10.37
C ASP A 41 -21.79 -17.36 11.60
N GLY A 42 -21.04 -18.46 11.39
CA GLY A 42 -20.50 -19.27 12.48
C GLY A 42 -19.26 -18.68 13.16
N ASP A 43 -18.59 -19.50 13.97
CA ASP A 43 -17.39 -19.15 14.74
C ASP A 43 -16.15 -19.93 14.24
N GLU A 44 -15.03 -19.80 14.96
CA GLU A 44 -13.76 -20.42 14.62
C GLU A 44 -13.69 -21.95 14.89
N SER A 45 -14.76 -22.57 15.38
CA SER A 45 -14.77 -23.98 15.83
C SER A 45 -14.48 -25.00 14.74
N PHE A 46 -14.64 -24.62 13.47
CA PHE A 46 -14.37 -25.50 12.33
C PHE A 46 -12.89 -25.56 11.93
N LEU A 47 -12.06 -24.61 12.40
CA LEU A 47 -10.68 -24.48 11.95
C LEU A 47 -9.84 -25.73 12.25
N ALA A 48 -9.03 -26.12 11.27
CA ALA A 48 -8.04 -27.17 11.43
C ALA A 48 -6.68 -26.59 11.86
N GLY A 49 -5.95 -27.35 12.68
CA GLY A 49 -4.57 -27.02 13.06
C GLY A 49 -3.56 -27.31 11.95
N ALA A 50 -2.33 -26.83 12.14
CA ALA A 50 -1.22 -27.07 11.21
C ALA A 50 -0.90 -28.57 11.06
N THR A 51 -0.54 -28.97 9.84
CA THR A 51 -0.02 -30.31 9.54
C THR A 51 1.49 -30.39 9.74
N GLU A 52 2.03 -31.59 9.93
CA GLU A 52 3.49 -31.82 10.01
C GLU A 52 4.22 -31.30 8.75
N ARG A 53 3.61 -31.47 7.58
CA ARG A 53 4.14 -30.97 6.30
C ARG A 53 4.20 -29.45 6.28
N SER A 54 3.15 -28.75 6.70
CA SER A 54 3.14 -27.28 6.77
C SER A 54 4.22 -26.74 7.71
N LEU A 55 4.40 -27.38 8.86
CA LEU A 55 5.46 -27.05 9.82
C LEU A 55 6.87 -27.33 9.26
N HIS A 56 7.03 -28.38 8.44
CA HIS A 56 8.27 -28.67 7.73
C HIS A 56 8.61 -27.59 6.71
N ILE A 57 7.67 -27.22 5.82
CA ILE A 57 7.88 -26.13 4.84
C ILE A 57 8.20 -24.82 5.55
N LYS A 58 7.46 -24.48 6.62
CA LYS A 58 7.75 -23.31 7.46
C LYS A 58 9.18 -23.34 7.98
N LYS A 59 9.62 -24.47 8.53
CA LYS A 59 10.98 -24.63 9.07
C LYS A 59 12.05 -24.40 8.01
N VAL A 60 11.90 -24.96 6.81
CA VAL A 60 12.84 -24.74 5.69
C VAL A 60 12.96 -23.25 5.35
N ILE A 61 11.84 -22.54 5.31
CA ILE A 61 11.81 -21.09 5.04
C ILE A 61 12.54 -20.33 6.15
N GLU A 62 12.23 -20.60 7.41
CA GLU A 62 12.84 -19.91 8.56
C GLU A 62 14.35 -20.15 8.67
N GLU A 63 14.79 -21.40 8.52
CA GLU A 63 16.22 -21.75 8.56
C GLU A 63 16.98 -21.12 7.38
N THR A 64 16.39 -21.12 6.18
CA THR A 64 17.01 -20.48 5.00
C THR A 64 17.10 -18.97 5.18
N LYS A 65 16.04 -18.34 5.69
CA LYS A 65 16.02 -16.89 5.96
C LYS A 65 17.09 -16.51 6.99
N ALA A 66 17.13 -17.22 8.12
CA ALA A 66 18.11 -16.97 9.17
C ALA A 66 19.55 -17.12 8.65
N HIS A 67 19.81 -18.16 7.83
CA HIS A 67 21.10 -18.34 7.19
C HIS A 67 21.50 -17.13 6.31
N TYR A 68 20.58 -16.59 5.50
CA TYR A 68 20.86 -15.43 4.65
C TYR A 68 20.92 -14.10 5.38
N GLU A 69 20.25 -13.97 6.53
CA GLU A 69 20.39 -12.81 7.41
C GLU A 69 21.76 -12.79 8.11
N GLU A 70 22.29 -13.96 8.50
CA GLU A 70 23.65 -14.10 9.06
C GLU A 70 24.75 -13.95 8.02
N THR A 71 24.46 -14.34 6.77
CA THR A 71 25.41 -14.29 5.66
C THR A 71 25.04 -13.20 4.69
N ARG A 72 24.32 -13.55 3.62
CA ARG A 72 23.84 -12.65 2.59
C ARG A 72 22.78 -13.33 1.73
N PHE A 73 21.72 -12.59 1.41
CA PHE A 73 20.73 -13.05 0.45
C PHE A 73 21.32 -13.23 -0.96
N PRO A 74 20.97 -14.32 -1.68
CA PRO A 74 21.35 -14.48 -3.07
C PRO A 74 20.66 -13.42 -3.93
N MET A 75 21.34 -12.94 -4.97
CA MET A 75 20.78 -11.97 -5.92
C MET A 75 21.12 -12.37 -7.35
N ASP A 76 20.14 -12.32 -8.23
CA ASP A 76 20.35 -12.52 -9.67
C ASP A 76 21.00 -11.27 -10.28
N THR A 77 21.91 -11.47 -11.24
CA THR A 77 22.52 -10.38 -12.00
C THR A 77 21.93 -10.25 -13.41
N ARG A 78 21.10 -11.22 -13.83
CA ARG A 78 20.34 -11.16 -15.08
C ARG A 78 19.13 -10.24 -14.89
N VAL A 79 18.72 -9.62 -15.98
CA VAL A 79 17.48 -8.83 -16.00
C VAL A 79 16.30 -9.73 -15.64
N ALA A 80 15.51 -9.28 -14.67
CA ALA A 80 14.30 -9.96 -14.21
C ALA A 80 13.35 -10.35 -15.37
N SER A 81 12.79 -11.56 -15.29
CA SER A 81 11.87 -12.12 -16.27
C SER A 81 10.83 -13.02 -15.59
N ILE A 82 9.63 -13.08 -16.17
CA ILE A 82 8.56 -13.97 -15.70
C ILE A 82 8.92 -15.43 -15.97
N SER A 83 9.31 -15.76 -17.21
CA SER A 83 9.46 -17.16 -17.64
C SER A 83 10.88 -17.57 -18.07
N GLU A 84 11.81 -16.63 -18.23
CA GLU A 84 13.21 -16.97 -18.59
C GLU A 84 14.05 -17.39 -17.37
N LEU A 85 13.55 -17.14 -16.15
CA LEU A 85 14.12 -17.66 -14.91
C LEU A 85 13.56 -19.08 -14.64
N PRO A 86 14.40 -20.08 -14.31
CA PRO A 86 13.93 -21.43 -13.99
C PRO A 86 12.89 -21.49 -12.87
N ALA A 87 12.21 -22.64 -12.75
CA ALA A 87 11.36 -22.91 -11.60
C ALA A 87 12.20 -23.04 -10.32
N GLY A 88 11.84 -22.28 -9.29
CA GLY A 88 12.37 -22.42 -7.93
C GLY A 88 11.41 -23.13 -7.01
N PHE A 89 11.92 -23.81 -6.00
CA PHE A 89 11.16 -24.60 -5.04
C PHE A 89 11.65 -24.33 -3.62
N ILE A 90 10.75 -24.48 -2.64
CA ILE A 90 11.10 -24.46 -1.21
C ILE A 90 11.54 -25.87 -0.81
N ASP A 91 10.70 -26.85 -1.11
CA ASP A 91 10.96 -28.28 -1.00
C ASP A 91 10.03 -29.00 -1.98
N LYS A 92 10.58 -29.29 -3.17
CA LYS A 92 9.80 -29.74 -4.33
C LYS A 92 8.94 -30.98 -4.05
N ASP A 93 9.42 -31.88 -3.19
CA ASP A 93 8.74 -33.15 -2.93
C ASP A 93 7.60 -33.00 -1.90
N ASN A 94 7.61 -31.92 -1.11
CA ASN A 94 6.66 -31.68 -0.01
C ASN A 94 5.75 -30.46 -0.23
N GLU A 95 5.99 -29.63 -1.24
CA GLU A 95 5.13 -28.50 -1.60
C GLU A 95 3.80 -28.95 -2.24
N LEU A 96 2.71 -28.27 -1.88
CA LEU A 96 1.38 -28.55 -2.44
C LEU A 96 0.96 -27.51 -3.46
N ILE A 97 1.34 -26.26 -3.20
CA ILE A 97 1.28 -25.15 -4.13
C ILE A 97 2.72 -24.94 -4.62
N PHE A 98 2.90 -24.57 -5.88
CA PHE A 98 4.20 -24.29 -6.50
C PHE A 98 4.31 -22.84 -6.95
N GLY A 99 5.53 -22.36 -7.18
CA GLY A 99 5.78 -20.98 -7.62
C GLY A 99 6.39 -20.11 -6.53
N ILE A 100 7.60 -19.61 -6.77
CA ILE A 100 8.26 -18.57 -5.98
C ILE A 100 8.86 -17.50 -6.89
N GLN A 101 9.28 -16.39 -6.28
CA GLN A 101 9.72 -15.17 -6.96
C GLN A 101 10.95 -15.34 -7.86
N ASN A 102 11.76 -16.39 -7.67
CA ASN A 102 12.96 -16.65 -8.47
C ASN A 102 13.20 -18.17 -8.60
N ASP A 103 14.36 -18.60 -9.08
CA ASP A 103 14.78 -20.00 -9.16
C ASP A 103 15.32 -20.56 -7.83
N GLU A 104 15.49 -19.70 -6.82
CA GLU A 104 15.96 -20.04 -5.48
C GLU A 104 15.20 -19.23 -4.41
N LEU A 105 14.97 -19.83 -3.25
CA LEU A 105 14.28 -19.21 -2.12
C LEU A 105 14.99 -17.93 -1.65
N PHE A 106 14.23 -16.84 -1.50
CA PHE A 106 14.70 -15.48 -1.16
C PHE A 106 15.70 -14.85 -2.14
N LYS A 107 15.93 -15.44 -3.31
CA LYS A 107 16.84 -14.85 -4.30
C LYS A 107 16.25 -13.61 -4.94
N LEU A 108 16.94 -12.50 -4.72
CA LEU A 108 16.53 -11.16 -5.14
C LEU A 108 16.62 -11.00 -6.67
N ASN A 109 15.63 -10.33 -7.26
CA ASN A 109 15.60 -10.00 -8.69
C ASN A 109 16.34 -8.70 -9.01
N PHE A 110 17.01 -8.64 -10.15
CA PHE A 110 17.63 -7.43 -10.68
C PHE A 110 16.73 -6.73 -11.71
N MET A 111 16.25 -5.54 -11.38
CA MET A 111 15.21 -4.82 -12.14
C MET A 111 15.69 -3.44 -12.66
N PRO A 112 16.48 -3.39 -13.75
CA PRO A 112 17.12 -2.15 -14.21
C PRO A 112 16.18 -1.17 -14.95
N LYS A 113 15.00 -1.60 -15.43
CA LYS A 113 14.06 -0.75 -16.19
C LYS A 113 13.58 0.46 -15.41
N GLY A 114 13.44 0.34 -14.09
CA GLY A 114 13.10 1.47 -13.21
C GLY A 114 14.23 2.52 -13.10
N GLY A 115 15.48 2.10 -13.25
CA GLY A 115 16.65 2.97 -13.17
C GLY A 115 17.94 2.18 -12.96
N ILE A 116 18.83 2.20 -13.95
CA ILE A 116 20.06 1.37 -13.94
C ILE A 116 21.00 1.74 -12.79
N ARG A 117 21.20 3.03 -12.52
CA ARG A 117 22.08 3.51 -11.45
C ARG A 117 21.70 2.94 -10.09
N MET A 118 20.40 2.92 -9.80
CA MET A 118 19.86 2.45 -8.52
C MET A 118 19.99 0.93 -8.44
N ALA A 119 19.66 0.22 -9.52
CA ALA A 119 19.78 -1.23 -9.58
C ALA A 119 21.25 -1.70 -9.40
N GLU A 120 22.21 -1.00 -10.01
CA GLU A 120 23.64 -1.29 -9.85
C GLU A 120 24.16 -0.95 -8.45
N THR A 121 23.69 0.15 -7.86
CA THR A 121 23.98 0.44 -6.45
C THR A 121 23.46 -0.68 -5.55
N THR A 122 22.23 -1.15 -5.76
CA THR A 122 21.68 -2.27 -5.01
C THR A 122 22.51 -3.55 -5.15
N LEU A 123 22.96 -3.89 -6.37
CA LEU A 123 23.86 -5.04 -6.57
C LEU A 123 25.14 -4.90 -5.73
N LYS A 124 25.81 -3.75 -5.82
CA LYS A 124 27.06 -3.48 -5.10
C LYS A 124 26.87 -3.48 -3.59
N GLU A 125 25.79 -2.90 -3.09
CA GLU A 125 25.45 -2.90 -1.67
C GLU A 125 25.16 -4.31 -1.14
N ASN A 126 24.68 -5.21 -2.01
CA ASN A 126 24.55 -6.65 -1.75
C ASN A 126 25.82 -7.43 -2.16
N GLY A 127 26.95 -6.79 -2.42
CA GLY A 127 28.23 -7.45 -2.73
C GLY A 127 28.28 -8.22 -4.06
N TYR A 128 27.46 -7.83 -5.03
CA TYR A 128 27.48 -8.32 -6.41
C TYR A 128 28.03 -7.25 -7.36
N GLU A 129 28.61 -7.67 -8.48
CA GLU A 129 29.14 -6.76 -9.50
C GLU A 129 28.14 -6.59 -10.66
N PRO A 130 27.91 -5.35 -11.14
CA PRO A 130 27.13 -5.12 -12.35
C PRO A 130 27.76 -5.75 -13.59
N ASP A 131 26.92 -6.33 -14.45
CA ASP A 131 27.35 -6.77 -15.79
C ASP A 131 27.59 -5.56 -16.70
N PRO A 132 28.81 -5.35 -17.24
CA PRO A 132 29.11 -4.24 -18.14
C PRO A 132 28.22 -4.20 -19.39
N ALA A 133 27.77 -5.35 -19.90
CA ALA A 133 26.90 -5.42 -21.06
C ALA A 133 25.50 -4.87 -20.71
N VAL A 134 24.99 -5.17 -19.52
CA VAL A 134 23.71 -4.64 -19.06
C VAL A 134 23.80 -3.15 -18.76
N HIS A 135 24.90 -2.71 -18.15
CA HIS A 135 25.20 -1.29 -17.97
C HIS A 135 25.15 -0.54 -19.32
N GLU A 136 25.84 -1.07 -20.34
CA GLU A 136 25.86 -0.46 -21.67
C GLU A 136 24.46 -0.36 -22.28
N ILE A 137 23.65 -1.43 -22.15
CA ILE A 137 22.27 -1.44 -22.65
C ILE A 137 21.45 -0.31 -22.05
N PHE A 138 21.40 -0.18 -20.73
CA PHE A 138 20.54 0.81 -20.07
C PHE A 138 21.14 2.22 -19.97
N THR A 139 22.37 2.42 -20.42
CA THR A 139 22.99 3.75 -20.48
C THR A 139 23.10 4.31 -21.90
N LYS A 140 23.21 3.44 -22.92
CA LYS A 140 23.36 3.86 -24.33
C LYS A 140 22.15 3.57 -25.21
N TYR A 141 21.44 2.46 -24.99
CA TYR A 141 20.46 1.95 -25.95
C TYR A 141 19.01 1.99 -25.44
N ALA A 142 18.78 1.71 -24.16
CA ALA A 142 17.47 1.70 -23.53
C ALA A 142 17.36 2.82 -22.50
N THR A 143 16.28 3.62 -22.58
CA THR A 143 15.98 4.63 -21.57
C THR A 143 15.24 3.99 -20.40
N THR A 144 15.68 4.27 -19.18
CA THR A 144 15.00 3.84 -17.95
C THR A 144 13.94 4.87 -17.51
N VAL A 145 13.03 4.46 -16.63
CA VAL A 145 12.05 5.38 -16.01
C VAL A 145 12.76 6.55 -15.33
N ASN A 146 13.77 6.26 -14.50
CA ASN A 146 14.58 7.28 -13.83
C ASN A 146 15.19 8.28 -14.81
N ASP A 147 15.79 7.82 -15.92
CA ASP A 147 16.37 8.75 -16.90
C ASP A 147 15.30 9.63 -17.56
N GLY A 148 14.14 9.06 -17.90
CA GLY A 148 13.01 9.81 -18.44
C GLY A 148 12.53 10.91 -17.50
N ILE A 149 12.34 10.57 -16.22
CA ILE A 149 11.89 11.49 -15.17
C ILE A 149 12.88 12.64 -15.00
N PHE A 150 14.15 12.32 -14.78
CA PHE A 150 15.18 13.33 -14.53
C PHE A 150 15.54 14.16 -15.77
N ARG A 151 15.12 13.79 -16.98
CA ARG A 151 15.19 14.65 -18.17
C ARG A 151 14.04 15.66 -18.23
N ALA A 152 12.87 15.34 -17.66
CA ALA A 152 11.67 16.17 -17.71
C ALA A 152 11.45 17.03 -16.46
N TYR A 153 12.06 16.70 -15.31
CA TYR A 153 11.93 17.49 -14.08
C TYR A 153 12.29 18.96 -14.23
N THR A 154 11.35 19.82 -13.80
CA THR A 154 11.48 21.28 -13.72
C THR A 154 12.47 21.70 -12.64
N SER A 155 12.89 22.97 -12.68
CA SER A 155 13.74 23.54 -11.63
C SER A 155 13.05 23.55 -10.26
N ASN A 156 11.73 23.75 -10.21
CA ASN A 156 10.97 23.78 -8.95
C ASN A 156 11.00 22.42 -8.27
N ILE A 157 10.75 21.35 -9.03
CA ILE A 157 10.80 19.97 -8.53
C ILE A 157 12.19 19.66 -7.98
N ARG A 158 13.26 20.03 -8.72
CA ARG A 158 14.64 19.80 -8.27
C ARG A 158 14.95 20.54 -6.97
N ARG A 159 14.51 21.79 -6.84
CA ARG A 159 14.69 22.57 -5.61
C ARG A 159 13.92 21.98 -4.44
N ALA A 160 12.65 21.63 -4.65
CA ALA A 160 11.79 21.00 -3.64
C ALA A 160 12.35 19.65 -3.16
N ARG A 161 12.93 18.87 -4.07
CA ARG A 161 13.58 17.59 -3.78
C ARG A 161 14.87 17.76 -2.99
N HIS A 162 15.70 18.73 -3.36
CA HIS A 162 16.94 19.06 -2.63
C HIS A 162 16.63 19.58 -1.23
N ALA A 163 15.63 20.45 -1.10
CA ALA A 163 15.14 20.97 0.17
C ALA A 163 14.26 19.96 0.94
N HIS A 164 14.15 18.69 0.52
CA HIS A 164 13.33 17.68 1.21
C HIS A 164 11.89 18.14 1.56
N THR A 165 11.32 19.05 0.76
CA THR A 165 9.91 19.46 0.89
C THR A 165 9.03 18.53 0.07
N VAL A 166 9.52 18.09 -1.09
CA VAL A 166 8.91 17.08 -1.97
C VAL A 166 9.98 16.02 -2.29
N THR A 167 10.06 14.95 -1.50
CA THR A 167 11.11 13.92 -1.67
C THR A 167 10.58 12.50 -1.45
N GLY A 168 11.39 11.50 -1.82
CA GLY A 168 11.01 10.10 -1.70
C GLY A 168 9.87 9.67 -2.62
N LEU A 169 9.60 10.45 -3.68
CA LEU A 169 8.68 10.12 -4.77
C LEU A 169 9.16 8.86 -5.53
N PRO A 170 8.29 8.16 -6.30
CA PRO A 170 8.69 6.99 -7.09
C PRO A 170 9.48 7.36 -8.36
N ASP A 171 10.55 8.15 -8.18
CA ASP A 171 11.49 8.52 -9.24
C ASP A 171 12.77 7.67 -9.26
N ALA A 172 12.96 6.84 -8.24
CA ALA A 172 14.12 5.97 -8.05
C ALA A 172 13.74 4.51 -7.76
N TYR A 173 12.45 4.18 -7.77
CA TYR A 173 11.90 2.85 -7.54
C TYR A 173 10.53 2.73 -8.24
N SER A 174 10.05 1.51 -8.48
CA SER A 174 8.76 1.28 -9.16
C SER A 174 7.58 1.77 -8.31
N ARG A 175 6.58 2.41 -8.94
CA ARG A 175 5.46 3.04 -8.25
C ARG A 175 4.62 2.10 -7.36
N GLY A 176 4.37 0.86 -7.81
CA GLY A 176 3.42 -0.05 -7.13
C GLY A 176 1.99 0.49 -7.19
N ARG A 177 1.17 0.17 -6.18
CA ARG A 177 -0.23 0.64 -6.04
C ARG A 177 -1.20 0.19 -7.16
N ILE A 178 -0.88 -0.94 -7.78
CA ILE A 178 -1.73 -1.62 -8.74
C ILE A 178 -2.03 -3.01 -8.18
N ILE A 179 -3.30 -3.43 -8.24
CA ILE A 179 -3.74 -4.75 -7.82
C ILE A 179 -4.38 -5.42 -9.04
N GLY A 180 -3.68 -6.38 -9.63
CA GLY A 180 -4.30 -7.26 -10.63
C GLY A 180 -5.35 -8.13 -9.97
N VAL A 181 -6.46 -8.42 -10.65
CA VAL A 181 -7.48 -9.33 -10.14
C VAL A 181 -7.01 -10.77 -10.39
N TYR A 182 -6.02 -11.23 -9.63
CA TYR A 182 -5.30 -12.50 -9.88
C TYR A 182 -6.21 -13.73 -9.87
N ALA A 183 -7.31 -13.66 -9.13
CA ALA A 183 -8.40 -14.64 -9.14
C ALA A 183 -9.00 -14.89 -10.53
N ARG A 184 -8.86 -13.96 -11.48
CA ARG A 184 -9.28 -14.17 -12.87
C ARG A 184 -8.55 -15.33 -13.52
N LEU A 185 -7.28 -15.58 -13.17
CA LEU A 185 -6.59 -16.74 -13.70
C LEU A 185 -7.29 -18.03 -13.25
N ALA A 186 -7.62 -18.14 -11.96
CA ALA A 186 -8.33 -19.31 -11.43
C ALA A 186 -9.71 -19.51 -12.05
N VAL A 187 -10.52 -18.45 -12.19
CA VAL A 187 -11.90 -18.59 -12.69
C VAL A 187 -11.96 -18.82 -14.21
N TYR A 188 -11.08 -18.21 -14.99
CA TYR A 188 -11.19 -18.20 -16.46
C TYR A 188 -10.06 -18.93 -17.20
N GLY A 189 -8.89 -19.09 -16.59
CA GLY A 189 -7.68 -19.56 -17.28
C GLY A 189 -7.09 -18.52 -18.25
N ALA A 190 -5.81 -18.67 -18.58
CA ALA A 190 -5.10 -17.70 -19.39
C ALA A 190 -5.62 -17.61 -20.84
N ASP A 191 -6.08 -18.72 -21.43
CA ASP A 191 -6.55 -18.72 -22.83
C ASP A 191 -7.79 -17.83 -23.00
N TYR A 192 -8.72 -17.88 -22.04
CA TYR A 192 -9.89 -16.99 -22.03
C TYR A 192 -9.46 -15.53 -21.90
N LEU A 193 -8.59 -15.22 -20.93
CA LEU A 193 -8.14 -13.84 -20.67
C LEU A 193 -7.36 -13.27 -21.86
N MET A 194 -6.53 -14.09 -22.51
CA MET A 194 -5.83 -13.70 -23.73
C MET A 194 -6.82 -13.40 -24.87
N GLN A 195 -7.86 -14.22 -25.03
CA GLN A 195 -8.89 -13.98 -26.03
C GLN A 195 -9.69 -12.68 -25.74
N GLU A 196 -9.96 -12.39 -24.47
CA GLU A 196 -10.56 -11.10 -24.07
C GLU A 196 -9.68 -9.93 -24.51
N LYS A 197 -8.37 -9.97 -24.25
CA LYS A 197 -7.44 -8.91 -24.69
C LYS A 197 -7.40 -8.75 -26.21
N VAL A 198 -7.52 -9.84 -26.97
CA VAL A 198 -7.67 -9.77 -28.44
C VAL A 198 -8.95 -9.05 -28.84
N ASN A 199 -10.07 -9.35 -28.17
CA ASN A 199 -11.35 -8.71 -28.46
C ASN A 199 -11.30 -7.20 -28.15
N ASP A 200 -10.76 -6.82 -27.00
CA ASP A 200 -10.59 -5.43 -26.59
C ASP A 200 -9.70 -4.66 -27.56
N TRP A 201 -8.58 -5.26 -27.98
CA TRP A 201 -7.69 -4.65 -28.97
C TRP A 201 -8.37 -4.45 -30.33
N ASN A 202 -9.22 -5.39 -30.77
CA ASN A 202 -9.97 -5.28 -32.01
C ASN A 202 -11.12 -4.26 -31.92
N ALA A 203 -11.66 -4.01 -30.73
CA ALA A 203 -12.74 -3.05 -30.52
C ALA A 203 -12.31 -1.57 -30.66
N LEU A 204 -11.01 -1.29 -30.53
CA LEU A 204 -10.44 0.06 -30.67
C LEU A 204 -10.29 0.46 -32.15
N ASN A 205 -11.39 0.91 -32.75
CA ASN A 205 -11.46 1.25 -34.18
C ASN A 205 -10.98 2.67 -34.51
N ASP A 206 -11.18 3.63 -33.60
CA ASP A 206 -10.69 5.00 -33.77
C ASP A 206 -9.18 5.05 -33.48
N ILE A 207 -8.42 5.77 -34.30
CA ILE A 207 -6.96 5.84 -34.21
C ILE A 207 -6.52 7.26 -33.87
N ASP A 208 -6.19 7.49 -32.61
CA ASP A 208 -5.62 8.72 -32.05
C ASP A 208 -4.50 8.38 -31.03
N GLU A 209 -3.92 9.39 -30.37
CA GLU A 209 -2.83 9.17 -29.42
C GLU A 209 -3.23 8.26 -28.25
N GLU A 210 -4.45 8.41 -27.73
CA GLU A 210 -4.94 7.62 -26.62
C GLU A 210 -5.19 6.17 -27.03
N SER A 211 -5.87 5.96 -28.17
CA SER A 211 -6.17 4.62 -28.65
C SER A 211 -4.92 3.89 -29.15
N ILE A 212 -3.94 4.58 -29.76
CA ILE A 212 -2.64 3.98 -30.12
C ILE A 212 -1.92 3.47 -28.86
N ARG A 213 -1.83 4.32 -27.83
CA ARG A 213 -1.23 3.94 -26.54
C ARG A 213 -1.95 2.74 -25.93
N LEU A 214 -3.28 2.79 -25.84
CA LEU A 214 -4.06 1.70 -25.25
C LEU A 214 -3.92 0.39 -26.05
N ARG A 215 -3.87 0.45 -27.39
CA ARG A 215 -3.61 -0.71 -28.25
C ARG A 215 -2.24 -1.34 -27.98
N GLU A 216 -1.22 -0.53 -27.75
CA GLU A 216 0.11 -1.01 -27.35
C GLU A 216 0.07 -1.65 -25.95
N GLU A 217 -0.54 -0.97 -24.98
CA GLU A 217 -0.69 -1.47 -23.60
C GLU A 217 -1.42 -2.83 -23.57
N ILE A 218 -2.54 -2.99 -24.29
CA ILE A 218 -3.27 -4.27 -24.39
C ILE A 218 -2.41 -5.35 -25.07
N ASN A 219 -1.54 -4.98 -26.02
CA ASN A 219 -0.59 -5.92 -26.61
C ASN A 219 0.43 -6.44 -25.61
N LEU A 220 0.99 -5.56 -24.80
CA LEU A 220 1.90 -5.93 -23.72
C LEU A 220 1.19 -6.81 -22.68
N GLN A 221 -0.07 -6.51 -22.35
CA GLN A 221 -0.89 -7.34 -21.46
C GLN A 221 -1.11 -8.75 -22.02
N TYR A 222 -1.46 -8.87 -23.30
CA TYR A 222 -1.62 -10.16 -23.98
C TYR A 222 -0.31 -10.98 -23.95
N GLN A 223 0.82 -10.33 -24.22
CA GLN A 223 2.13 -10.98 -24.15
C GLN A 223 2.47 -11.42 -22.73
N ALA A 224 2.17 -10.60 -21.73
CA ALA A 224 2.38 -10.93 -20.33
C ALA A 224 1.58 -12.16 -19.87
N LEU A 225 0.32 -12.32 -20.33
CA LEU A 225 -0.44 -13.56 -20.08
C LEU A 225 0.22 -14.79 -20.70
N GLY A 226 0.81 -14.66 -21.89
CA GLY A 226 1.61 -15.72 -22.51
C GLY A 226 2.83 -16.11 -21.66
N GLU A 227 3.46 -15.13 -21.00
CA GLU A 227 4.56 -15.39 -20.05
C GLU A 227 4.07 -16.05 -18.75
N VAL A 228 2.89 -15.70 -18.26
CA VAL A 228 2.23 -16.38 -17.13
C VAL A 228 1.97 -17.85 -17.46
N VAL A 229 1.54 -18.16 -18.69
CA VAL A 229 1.38 -19.54 -19.16
C VAL A 229 2.70 -20.31 -19.12
N LYS A 230 3.78 -19.72 -19.64
CA LYS A 230 5.11 -20.34 -19.59
C LYS A 230 5.59 -20.55 -18.15
N LEU A 231 5.31 -19.62 -17.24
CA LEU A 231 5.62 -19.79 -15.82
C LEU A 231 4.87 -20.99 -15.24
N GLY A 232 3.59 -21.16 -15.57
CA GLY A 232 2.82 -22.36 -15.20
C GLY A 232 3.47 -23.64 -15.75
N ASP A 233 3.86 -23.64 -17.02
CA ASP A 233 4.52 -24.79 -17.68
C ASP A 233 5.84 -25.18 -16.97
N LEU A 234 6.63 -24.22 -16.49
CA LEU A 234 7.86 -24.49 -15.73
C LEU A 234 7.59 -25.30 -14.44
N TYR A 235 6.42 -25.11 -13.86
CA TYR A 235 5.96 -25.84 -12.66
C TYR A 235 5.10 -27.06 -12.98
N GLY A 236 4.87 -27.35 -14.26
CA GLY A 236 4.03 -28.46 -14.71
C GLY A 236 2.53 -28.25 -14.45
N VAL A 237 2.08 -26.99 -14.33
CA VAL A 237 0.67 -26.63 -14.11
C VAL A 237 0.10 -25.90 -15.34
N ASP A 238 -0.99 -26.42 -15.91
CA ASP A 238 -1.58 -25.90 -17.16
C ASP A 238 -2.59 -24.76 -16.88
N VAL A 239 -2.06 -23.57 -16.60
CA VAL A 239 -2.88 -22.37 -16.26
C VAL A 239 -3.66 -21.79 -17.45
N ARG A 240 -3.57 -22.40 -18.64
CA ARG A 240 -4.40 -22.04 -19.80
C ARG A 240 -5.88 -22.25 -19.53
N LYS A 241 -6.20 -23.26 -18.71
CA LYS A 241 -7.56 -23.68 -18.36
C LYS A 241 -7.99 -23.04 -17.02
N PRO A 242 -9.31 -22.92 -16.76
CA PRO A 242 -9.80 -22.56 -15.43
C PRO A 242 -9.48 -23.66 -14.41
N ALA A 243 -9.40 -23.28 -13.13
CA ALA A 243 -9.15 -24.18 -12.02
C ALA A 243 -10.33 -25.13 -11.77
N MET A 244 -10.04 -26.41 -11.54
CA MET A 244 -11.02 -27.46 -11.31
C MET A 244 -11.45 -27.61 -9.86
N ASN A 245 -10.62 -27.16 -8.92
CA ASN A 245 -10.80 -27.35 -7.49
C ASN A 245 -10.04 -26.29 -6.70
N THR A 246 -10.16 -26.32 -5.38
CA THR A 246 -9.61 -25.33 -4.44
C THR A 246 -8.08 -25.27 -4.49
N LYS A 247 -7.42 -26.44 -4.57
CA LYS A 247 -5.97 -26.52 -4.70
C LYS A 247 -5.49 -25.83 -5.97
N GLU A 248 -6.16 -26.09 -7.09
CA GLU A 248 -5.86 -25.41 -8.36
C GLU A 248 -6.20 -23.91 -8.29
N ALA A 249 -7.31 -23.51 -7.68
CA ALA A 249 -7.65 -22.09 -7.57
C ALA A 249 -6.57 -21.30 -6.82
N ILE A 250 -6.08 -21.85 -5.70
CA ILE A 250 -4.95 -21.29 -4.94
C ILE A 250 -3.67 -21.28 -5.78
N GLN A 251 -3.37 -22.39 -6.47
CA GLN A 251 -2.21 -22.51 -7.34
C GLN A 251 -2.21 -21.48 -8.48
N TRP A 252 -3.35 -21.23 -9.11
CA TRP A 252 -3.47 -20.27 -10.22
C TRP A 252 -3.28 -18.86 -9.70
N VAL A 253 -3.90 -18.51 -8.57
CA VAL A 253 -3.65 -17.22 -7.92
C VAL A 253 -2.17 -17.05 -7.59
N ASN A 254 -1.50 -18.08 -7.07
CA ASN A 254 -0.07 -18.02 -6.78
C ASN A 254 0.78 -17.82 -8.05
N ILE A 255 0.50 -18.51 -9.15
CA ILE A 255 1.23 -18.31 -10.42
C ILE A 255 1.03 -16.89 -10.95
N ALA A 256 -0.21 -16.40 -10.95
CA ALA A 256 -0.51 -15.03 -11.37
C ALA A 256 0.26 -14.00 -10.52
N PHE A 257 0.25 -14.17 -9.20
CA PHE A 257 0.91 -13.25 -8.28
C PHE A 257 2.45 -13.36 -8.35
N MET A 258 3.01 -14.57 -8.44
CA MET A 258 4.47 -14.75 -8.57
C MET A 258 5.00 -14.26 -9.92
N ALA A 259 4.20 -14.29 -10.98
CA ALA A 259 4.55 -13.64 -12.24
C ALA A 259 4.74 -12.13 -12.06
N VAL A 260 3.92 -11.48 -11.23
CA VAL A 260 4.09 -10.06 -10.86
C VAL A 260 5.38 -9.88 -10.06
N CYS A 261 5.56 -10.63 -8.97
CA CYS A 261 6.72 -10.49 -8.08
C CYS A 261 8.06 -10.75 -8.80
N ARG A 262 8.05 -11.51 -9.91
CA ARG A 262 9.22 -11.76 -10.75
C ARG A 262 9.73 -10.54 -11.49
N VAL A 263 8.88 -9.57 -11.84
CA VAL A 263 9.27 -8.44 -12.72
C VAL A 263 8.89 -7.06 -12.21
N ILE A 264 8.14 -6.97 -11.11
CA ILE A 264 7.71 -5.70 -10.51
C ILE A 264 8.20 -5.64 -9.08
N ASN A 265 8.93 -4.58 -8.73
CA ASN A 265 9.38 -4.24 -7.38
C ASN A 265 8.72 -2.95 -6.89
N GLY A 266 7.41 -2.83 -7.08
CA GLY A 266 6.63 -1.70 -6.59
C GLY A 266 6.83 -1.46 -5.09
N ALA A 267 6.61 -0.22 -4.61
CA ALA A 267 6.65 0.03 -3.17
C ALA A 267 5.64 -0.82 -2.40
N ALA A 268 4.50 -1.12 -3.01
CA ALA A 268 3.51 -2.08 -2.54
C ALA A 268 3.02 -2.97 -3.68
N THR A 269 2.95 -4.29 -3.43
CA THR A 269 2.49 -5.29 -4.38
C THR A 269 1.38 -6.14 -3.73
N SER A 270 0.22 -5.53 -3.54
CA SER A 270 -0.89 -6.13 -2.79
C SER A 270 -1.57 -7.28 -3.57
N LEU A 271 -2.08 -8.26 -2.83
CA LEU A 271 -2.77 -9.44 -3.35
C LEU A 271 -4.24 -9.13 -3.73
N GLY A 272 -4.87 -8.19 -3.03
CA GLY A 272 -6.27 -7.81 -3.24
C GLY A 272 -7.25 -8.68 -2.45
N ARG A 273 -8.47 -8.85 -2.96
CA ARG A 273 -9.58 -9.53 -2.25
C ARG A 273 -9.80 -10.95 -2.77
N VAL A 274 -8.81 -11.79 -2.50
CA VAL A 274 -8.74 -13.19 -2.94
C VAL A 274 -9.53 -14.18 -2.06
N PRO A 275 -9.53 -14.08 -0.70
CA PRO A 275 -10.10 -15.11 0.17
C PRO A 275 -11.55 -15.51 -0.19
N ILE A 276 -12.42 -14.54 -0.44
CA ILE A 276 -13.83 -14.79 -0.80
C ILE A 276 -13.99 -15.59 -2.11
N VAL A 277 -13.06 -15.43 -3.07
CA VAL A 277 -13.10 -16.21 -4.31
C VAL A 277 -12.68 -17.64 -4.03
N LEU A 278 -11.62 -17.83 -3.24
CA LEU A 278 -11.12 -19.17 -2.89
C LEU A 278 -12.15 -19.95 -2.06
N ASP A 279 -12.92 -19.26 -1.20
CA ASP A 279 -13.97 -19.90 -0.38
C ASP A 279 -15.06 -20.54 -1.24
N ILE A 280 -15.39 -19.94 -2.40
CA ILE A 280 -16.39 -20.49 -3.32
C ILE A 280 -15.96 -21.86 -3.86
N PHE A 281 -14.67 -22.03 -4.16
CA PHE A 281 -14.11 -23.34 -4.54
C PHE A 281 -14.09 -24.29 -3.33
N ALA A 282 -13.66 -23.79 -2.17
CA ALA A 282 -13.55 -24.57 -0.93
C ALA A 282 -14.89 -25.17 -0.50
N GLU A 283 -15.95 -24.36 -0.42
CA GLU A 283 -17.28 -24.81 -0.01
C GLU A 283 -17.87 -25.83 -0.99
N ARG A 284 -17.61 -25.67 -2.29
CA ARG A 284 -18.03 -26.65 -3.30
C ARG A 284 -17.31 -27.97 -3.12
N ASP A 285 -16.00 -27.94 -2.92
CA ASP A 285 -15.18 -29.15 -2.81
C ASP A 285 -15.41 -29.87 -1.47
N LEU A 286 -15.68 -29.14 -0.39
CA LEU A 286 -16.16 -29.68 0.88
C LEU A 286 -17.51 -30.38 0.72
N ALA A 287 -18.48 -29.73 0.05
CA ALA A 287 -19.80 -30.31 -0.20
C ALA A 287 -19.73 -31.59 -1.06
N ARG A 288 -18.71 -31.71 -1.92
CA ARG A 288 -18.44 -32.89 -2.74
C ARG A 288 -17.62 -33.96 -2.02
N GLY A 289 -17.07 -33.67 -0.84
CA GLY A 289 -16.10 -34.53 -0.16
C GLY A 289 -14.80 -34.72 -0.94
N THR A 290 -14.44 -33.77 -1.81
CA THR A 290 -13.19 -33.79 -2.58
C THR A 290 -11.98 -33.51 -1.68
N PHE A 291 -12.15 -32.60 -0.73
CA PHE A 291 -11.16 -32.28 0.29
C PHE A 291 -11.83 -32.21 1.66
N THR A 292 -11.02 -32.42 2.68
CA THR A 292 -11.35 -32.17 4.09
C THR A 292 -10.99 -30.74 4.48
N GLU A 293 -11.51 -30.28 5.61
CA GLU A 293 -11.15 -28.98 6.19
C GLU A 293 -9.63 -28.87 6.47
N SER A 294 -9.00 -29.95 6.93
CA SER A 294 -7.55 -29.97 7.17
C SER A 294 -6.73 -29.83 5.89
N GLU A 295 -7.15 -30.45 4.78
CA GLU A 295 -6.46 -30.32 3.49
C GLU A 295 -6.60 -28.91 2.93
N ILE A 296 -7.78 -28.29 3.07
CA ILE A 296 -8.00 -26.91 2.63
C ILE A 296 -7.15 -25.94 3.45
N GLN A 297 -7.13 -26.07 4.78
CA GLN A 297 -6.27 -25.25 5.62
C GLN A 297 -4.78 -25.46 5.26
N GLU A 298 -4.37 -26.69 4.98
CA GLU A 298 -3.00 -26.99 4.56
C GLU A 298 -2.62 -26.31 3.24
N PHE A 299 -3.54 -26.21 2.26
CA PHE A 299 -3.30 -25.45 1.03
C PHE A 299 -3.17 -23.94 1.28
N VAL A 300 -3.97 -23.40 2.22
CA VAL A 300 -3.92 -21.99 2.63
C VAL A 300 -2.60 -21.68 3.34
N ASP A 301 -2.18 -22.54 4.28
CA ASP A 301 -0.90 -22.42 4.98
C ASP A 301 0.27 -22.43 3.97
N ASP A 302 0.27 -23.37 3.02
CA ASP A 302 1.31 -23.45 1.97
C ASP A 302 1.35 -22.20 1.08
N PHE A 303 0.17 -21.67 0.72
CA PHE A 303 0.07 -20.43 -0.07
C PHE A 303 0.58 -19.22 0.70
N VAL A 304 0.15 -19.04 1.95
CA VAL A 304 0.60 -17.94 2.79
C VAL A 304 2.11 -18.01 3.06
N LEU A 305 2.66 -19.21 3.25
CA LEU A 305 4.12 -19.39 3.36
C LEU A 305 4.84 -18.87 2.11
N LYS A 306 4.31 -19.05 0.90
CA LYS A 306 4.90 -18.49 -0.32
C LYS A 306 4.86 -16.97 -0.35
N LEU A 307 3.75 -16.37 0.05
CA LEU A 307 3.64 -14.91 0.14
C LEU A 307 4.72 -14.35 1.09
N ARG A 308 5.00 -15.06 2.19
CA ARG A 308 6.07 -14.73 3.15
C ARG A 308 7.50 -14.90 2.62
N THR A 309 7.69 -15.50 1.43
CA THR A 309 9.00 -15.63 0.79
C THR A 309 9.38 -14.47 -0.14
N VAL A 310 8.42 -13.60 -0.48
CA VAL A 310 8.64 -12.49 -1.41
C VAL A 310 9.59 -11.47 -0.78
N LYS A 311 10.59 -11.04 -1.53
CA LYS A 311 11.60 -10.07 -1.08
C LYS A 311 12.09 -9.24 -2.26
N PHE A 312 12.32 -7.94 -2.06
CA PHE A 312 12.79 -7.06 -3.12
C PHE A 312 14.18 -6.51 -2.84
N ALA A 313 15.02 -6.45 -3.87
CA ALA A 313 16.30 -5.77 -3.77
C ALA A 313 16.06 -4.26 -3.65
N ARG A 314 16.54 -3.66 -2.56
CA ARG A 314 16.41 -2.22 -2.28
C ARG A 314 17.79 -1.61 -1.99
N THR A 315 17.95 -0.33 -2.31
CA THR A 315 19.13 0.44 -1.87
C THR A 315 18.98 0.78 -0.39
N LYS A 316 20.09 0.97 0.35
CA LYS A 316 20.06 1.44 1.75
C LYS A 316 19.28 2.76 1.93
N ALA A 317 19.29 3.63 0.92
CA ALA A 317 18.52 4.88 0.94
C ALA A 317 17.00 4.66 0.89
N TYR A 318 16.55 3.62 0.18
CA TYR A 318 15.15 3.20 0.15
C TYR A 318 14.74 2.64 1.52
N ASP A 319 15.56 1.80 2.12
CA ASP A 319 15.28 1.18 3.43
C ASP A 319 15.14 2.21 4.55
N ALA A 320 15.79 3.38 4.42
CA ALA A 320 15.60 4.50 5.33
C ALA A 320 14.21 5.16 5.19
N LEU A 321 13.60 5.13 3.99
CA LEU A 321 12.26 5.66 3.70
C LEU A 321 11.14 4.64 3.91
N TYR A 322 11.48 3.35 3.87
CA TYR A 322 10.59 2.20 4.02
C TYR A 322 11.29 1.12 4.85
N SER A 323 11.41 1.34 6.15
CA SER A 323 12.12 0.40 7.03
C SER A 323 11.33 -0.89 7.26
N GLY A 324 12.04 -1.98 7.57
CA GLY A 324 11.44 -3.27 7.91
C GLY A 324 11.26 -4.21 6.72
N ASP A 325 11.86 -3.87 5.56
CA ASP A 325 11.74 -4.63 4.31
C ASP A 325 10.27 -4.97 3.93
N PRO A 326 9.36 -3.99 3.95
CA PRO A 326 7.95 -4.26 3.71
C PRO A 326 7.71 -4.55 2.23
N THR A 327 6.86 -5.54 1.95
CA THR A 327 6.38 -5.87 0.61
C THR A 327 4.95 -5.39 0.36
N PHE A 328 4.21 -5.18 1.46
CA PHE A 328 2.80 -4.82 1.51
C PHE A 328 1.94 -5.75 0.64
N ILE A 329 2.05 -7.06 0.89
CA ILE A 329 1.21 -8.08 0.26
C ILE A 329 -0.14 -8.07 0.97
N THR A 330 -0.90 -7.01 0.74
CA THR A 330 -2.18 -6.76 1.40
C THR A 330 -3.25 -7.68 0.84
N THR A 331 -3.96 -8.38 1.73
CA THR A 331 -5.13 -9.16 1.39
C THR A 331 -6.34 -8.65 2.16
N SER A 332 -7.41 -8.35 1.44
CA SER A 332 -8.65 -7.81 2.02
C SER A 332 -9.66 -8.93 2.29
N MET A 333 -10.23 -8.92 3.49
CA MET A 333 -11.16 -9.93 4.02
C MET A 333 -12.47 -9.27 4.48
N ALA A 334 -13.52 -10.07 4.63
CA ALA A 334 -14.83 -9.63 5.14
C ALA A 334 -15.48 -8.49 4.33
N GLY A 335 -16.08 -7.48 4.98
CA GLY A 335 -16.79 -6.35 4.35
C GLY A 335 -18.28 -6.61 4.11
N MET A 336 -18.92 -5.68 3.39
CA MET A 336 -20.36 -5.70 3.10
C MET A 336 -20.61 -5.77 1.58
N GLY A 337 -21.68 -6.48 1.19
CA GLY A 337 -22.22 -6.49 -0.17
C GLY A 337 -23.22 -5.35 -0.39
N ALA A 338 -23.40 -4.96 -1.65
CA ALA A 338 -24.41 -3.97 -2.03
C ALA A 338 -25.86 -4.46 -1.77
N ASP A 339 -26.04 -5.77 -1.61
CA ASP A 339 -27.30 -6.42 -1.25
C ASP A 339 -27.57 -6.48 0.27
N GLY A 340 -26.69 -5.89 1.08
CA GLY A 340 -26.80 -5.85 2.53
C GLY A 340 -26.28 -7.09 3.26
N ARG A 341 -25.89 -8.16 2.56
CA ARG A 341 -25.25 -9.31 3.20
C ARG A 341 -23.81 -8.97 3.56
N HIS A 342 -23.33 -9.44 4.72
CA HIS A 342 -21.90 -9.42 4.99
C HIS A 342 -21.17 -10.37 4.03
N ARG A 343 -19.87 -10.14 3.88
CA ARG A 343 -18.97 -10.89 2.98
C ARG A 343 -17.95 -11.74 3.73
N VAL A 344 -18.14 -11.94 5.03
CA VAL A 344 -17.39 -12.93 5.82
C VAL A 344 -17.64 -14.34 5.28
N THR A 345 -16.56 -15.07 5.11
CA THR A 345 -16.49 -16.46 4.62
C THR A 345 -15.60 -17.31 5.53
N LYS A 346 -15.63 -18.63 5.37
CA LYS A 346 -14.72 -19.51 6.14
C LYS A 346 -13.25 -19.25 5.78
N MET A 347 -12.97 -18.89 4.52
CA MET A 347 -11.62 -18.56 4.09
C MET A 347 -11.02 -17.35 4.84
N ASP A 348 -11.84 -16.38 5.26
CA ASP A 348 -11.35 -15.26 6.09
C ASP A 348 -10.78 -15.76 7.43
N TYR A 349 -11.49 -16.70 8.09
CA TYR A 349 -10.98 -17.37 9.29
C TYR A 349 -9.71 -18.19 9.00
N ARG A 350 -9.66 -18.94 7.89
CA ARG A 350 -8.48 -19.76 7.52
C ARG A 350 -7.23 -18.90 7.28
N PHE A 351 -7.37 -17.73 6.68
CA PHE A 351 -6.28 -16.77 6.49
C PHE A 351 -5.80 -16.19 7.83
N LEU A 352 -6.72 -15.79 8.71
CA LEU A 352 -6.38 -15.35 10.07
C LEU A 352 -5.68 -16.45 10.87
N ASN A 353 -6.17 -17.69 10.77
CA ASN A 353 -5.64 -18.87 11.46
C ASN A 353 -4.20 -19.21 11.06
N THR A 354 -3.70 -18.70 9.92
CA THR A 354 -2.28 -18.87 9.56
C THR A 354 -1.33 -18.22 10.57
N LEU A 355 -1.77 -17.21 11.32
CA LEU A 355 -0.99 -16.63 12.42
C LEU A 355 -0.79 -17.63 13.57
N ASP A 356 -1.73 -18.56 13.76
CA ASP A 356 -1.63 -19.65 14.73
C ASP A 356 -0.88 -20.85 14.17
N ASN A 357 -1.26 -21.32 12.98
CA ASN A 357 -0.71 -22.53 12.38
C ASN A 357 0.76 -22.40 11.99
N ILE A 358 1.10 -21.33 11.27
CA ILE A 358 2.43 -21.13 10.69
C ILE A 358 3.16 -19.92 11.28
N GLY A 359 2.69 -19.46 12.45
CA GLY A 359 3.32 -18.41 13.24
C GLY A 359 3.00 -16.99 12.76
N ASN A 360 3.19 -16.05 13.69
CA ASN A 360 2.94 -14.64 13.48
C ASN A 360 3.87 -14.05 12.42
N SER A 361 3.34 -13.20 11.53
CA SER A 361 4.12 -12.59 10.46
C SER A 361 3.49 -11.26 10.01
N PRO A 362 4.28 -10.25 9.64
CA PRO A 362 3.76 -9.01 9.07
C PRO A 362 3.18 -9.21 7.65
N GLU A 363 3.54 -10.29 6.96
CA GLU A 363 3.07 -10.58 5.60
C GLU A 363 2.36 -11.95 5.52
N PRO A 364 1.33 -12.10 4.67
CA PRO A 364 0.62 -11.03 3.98
C PRO A 364 0.01 -10.05 4.99
N ASN A 365 -0.07 -8.77 4.61
CA ASN A 365 -0.74 -7.76 5.43
C ASN A 365 -2.26 -8.04 5.48
N LEU A 366 -2.70 -8.72 6.54
CA LEU A 366 -4.08 -9.16 6.75
C LEU A 366 -4.98 -7.97 7.10
N THR A 367 -5.90 -7.62 6.19
CA THR A 367 -6.77 -6.44 6.32
C THR A 367 -8.23 -6.83 6.36
N VAL A 368 -8.89 -6.53 7.48
CA VAL A 368 -10.31 -6.79 7.68
C VAL A 368 -11.11 -5.54 7.31
N LEU A 369 -12.01 -5.67 6.34
CA LEU A 369 -12.98 -4.62 6.00
C LEU A 369 -14.11 -4.66 7.03
N TRP A 370 -14.03 -3.76 8.01
CA TRP A 370 -14.85 -3.76 9.22
C TRP A 370 -16.19 -3.05 9.04
N SER A 371 -17.22 -3.64 9.66
CA SER A 371 -18.50 -3.00 9.96
C SER A 371 -19.11 -3.66 11.21
N ASP A 372 -19.84 -2.87 11.97
CA ASP A 372 -20.77 -3.27 13.04
C ASP A 372 -21.86 -4.27 12.58
N GLN A 373 -22.07 -4.44 11.27
CA GLN A 373 -23.01 -5.39 10.68
C GLN A 373 -22.39 -6.76 10.36
N LEU A 374 -21.08 -6.94 10.53
CA LEU A 374 -20.45 -8.25 10.40
C LEU A 374 -20.99 -9.23 11.49
N PRO A 375 -20.83 -10.55 11.34
CA PRO A 375 -21.13 -11.48 12.44
C PRO A 375 -20.29 -11.16 13.68
N TYR A 376 -20.93 -11.11 14.85
CA TYR A 376 -20.25 -10.85 16.11
C TYR A 376 -19.11 -11.87 16.37
N ALA A 377 -19.34 -13.14 16.05
CA ALA A 377 -18.35 -14.19 16.18
C ALA A 377 -17.06 -13.87 15.39
N PHE A 378 -17.20 -13.35 14.16
CA PHE A 378 -16.05 -12.96 13.35
C PHE A 378 -15.33 -11.73 13.91
N ARG A 379 -16.08 -10.69 14.30
CA ARG A 379 -15.50 -9.50 14.93
C ARG A 379 -14.71 -9.85 16.20
N ARG A 380 -15.29 -10.71 17.04
CA ARG A 380 -14.66 -11.20 18.27
C ARG A 380 -13.43 -12.05 17.97
N TYR A 381 -13.48 -12.93 16.97
CA TYR A 381 -12.32 -13.72 16.55
C TYR A 381 -11.18 -12.83 16.05
N CYS A 382 -11.47 -11.81 15.25
CA CYS A 382 -10.46 -10.82 14.82
C CYS A 382 -9.79 -10.15 16.03
N MET A 383 -10.57 -9.72 17.03
CA MET A 383 -10.02 -9.08 18.23
C MET A 383 -9.20 -10.05 19.09
N SER A 384 -9.61 -11.31 19.18
CA SER A 384 -8.82 -12.38 19.83
C SER A 384 -7.47 -12.57 19.13
N MET A 385 -7.46 -12.59 17.79
CA MET A 385 -6.24 -12.73 17.00
C MET A 385 -5.35 -11.48 17.07
N SER A 386 -5.91 -10.27 17.07
CA SER A 386 -5.15 -9.04 17.30
C SER A 386 -4.55 -8.98 18.70
N HIS A 387 -5.28 -9.45 19.72
CA HIS A 387 -4.76 -9.59 21.07
C HIS A 387 -3.53 -10.50 21.12
N LYS A 388 -3.61 -11.66 20.45
CA LYS A 388 -2.54 -12.66 20.42
C LYS A 388 -1.33 -12.24 19.58
N HIS A 389 -1.55 -11.58 18.44
CA HIS A 389 -0.55 -11.46 17.38
C HIS A 389 -0.21 -10.03 16.95
N SER A 390 -1.10 -9.05 17.17
CA SER A 390 -0.89 -7.65 16.76
C SER A 390 -0.44 -7.49 15.29
N SER A 391 -0.98 -8.30 14.38
CA SER A 391 -0.57 -8.36 12.97
C SER A 391 -1.76 -8.29 12.00
N ILE A 392 -2.83 -7.63 12.43
CA ILE A 392 -4.05 -7.43 11.64
C ILE A 392 -4.38 -5.94 11.66
N GLN A 393 -4.72 -5.40 10.49
CA GLN A 393 -5.25 -4.05 10.33
C GLN A 393 -6.73 -4.07 9.92
N TYR A 394 -7.42 -2.98 10.21
CA TYR A 394 -8.87 -2.86 10.05
C TYR A 394 -9.21 -1.60 9.26
N GLU A 395 -10.16 -1.70 8.34
CA GLU A 395 -10.63 -0.57 7.54
C GLU A 395 -12.15 -0.47 7.46
N GLY A 396 -12.68 0.74 7.64
CA GLY A 396 -14.11 1.01 7.71
C GLY A 396 -14.78 0.92 6.35
N VAL A 397 -15.45 -0.21 6.07
CA VAL A 397 -16.06 -0.45 4.75
C VAL A 397 -17.20 0.52 4.45
N SER A 398 -17.97 0.91 5.47
CA SER A 398 -19.06 1.88 5.34
C SER A 398 -18.55 3.29 5.02
N THR A 399 -17.40 3.69 5.59
CA THR A 399 -16.74 4.96 5.29
C THR A 399 -16.28 4.99 3.84
N MET A 400 -15.64 3.91 3.37
CA MET A 400 -15.20 3.81 1.97
C MET A 400 -16.40 3.76 1.00
N ALA A 401 -17.46 3.02 1.31
CA ALA A 401 -18.62 2.92 0.43
C ALA A 401 -19.29 4.28 0.13
N LYS A 402 -19.24 5.25 1.08
CA LYS A 402 -19.74 6.62 0.87
C LYS A 402 -19.04 7.37 -0.27
N GLU A 403 -17.76 7.06 -0.51
CA GLU A 403 -16.96 7.66 -1.59
C GLU A 403 -17.06 6.91 -2.93
N GLY A 404 -17.86 5.84 -2.98
CA GLY A 404 -18.11 5.08 -4.21
C GLY A 404 -17.21 3.85 -4.40
N TYR A 405 -16.51 3.42 -3.34
CA TYR A 405 -15.78 2.15 -3.36
C TYR A 405 -16.76 0.98 -3.25
N GLY A 406 -16.77 0.10 -4.26
CA GLY A 406 -17.75 -0.96 -4.39
C GLY A 406 -17.54 -2.15 -3.44
N GLU A 407 -18.44 -3.14 -3.56
CA GLU A 407 -18.48 -4.33 -2.71
C GLU A 407 -17.30 -5.28 -2.88
N MET A 408 -16.53 -5.15 -3.96
CA MET A 408 -15.26 -5.87 -4.19
C MET A 408 -14.02 -4.99 -4.00
N SER A 409 -14.18 -3.81 -3.37
CA SER A 409 -13.05 -2.98 -2.99
C SER A 409 -12.04 -3.76 -2.15
N CYS A 410 -10.79 -3.40 -2.33
CA CYS A 410 -9.64 -3.98 -1.67
C CYS A 410 -8.60 -2.91 -1.38
N ILE A 411 -7.66 -3.21 -0.50
CA ILE A 411 -6.70 -2.25 0.01
C ILE A 411 -5.36 -2.46 -0.69
N SER A 412 -4.82 -1.37 -1.21
CA SER A 412 -3.44 -1.30 -1.70
C SER A 412 -2.52 -0.72 -0.64
N CYS A 413 -1.33 -1.31 -0.49
CA CYS A 413 -0.33 -0.92 0.51
C CYS A 413 -0.89 -1.00 1.94
N CYS A 414 -1.10 0.14 2.59
CA CYS A 414 -1.57 0.21 3.96
C CYS A 414 -3.06 0.53 4.05
N VAL A 415 -3.53 1.57 3.37
CA VAL A 415 -4.83 2.21 3.70
C VAL A 415 -5.60 2.71 2.49
N SER A 416 -5.13 2.41 1.28
CA SER A 416 -5.68 3.05 0.08
C SER A 416 -6.64 2.11 -0.61
N PRO A 417 -7.95 2.36 -0.52
CA PRO A 417 -8.91 1.52 -1.20
C PRO A 417 -8.80 1.69 -2.71
N LEU A 418 -8.97 0.57 -3.40
CA LEU A 418 -9.13 0.44 -4.83
C LEU A 418 -10.36 -0.42 -5.10
N ASP A 419 -10.96 -0.26 -6.27
CA ASP A 419 -12.01 -1.13 -6.78
C ASP A 419 -11.62 -1.60 -8.20
N PRO A 420 -10.77 -2.64 -8.30
CA PRO A 420 -10.07 -3.00 -9.55
C PRO A 420 -10.99 -3.27 -10.74
N GLU A 421 -12.18 -3.85 -10.51
CA GLU A 421 -13.16 -4.18 -11.57
C GLU A 421 -14.29 -3.15 -11.70
N ASN A 422 -14.20 -2.00 -11.06
CA ASN A 422 -15.25 -0.98 -11.11
C ASN A 422 -15.57 -0.58 -12.56
N GLU A 423 -16.81 -0.83 -12.99
CA GLU A 423 -17.25 -0.62 -14.37
C GLU A 423 -17.44 0.85 -14.73
N ASP A 424 -17.67 1.73 -13.73
CA ASP A 424 -17.75 3.18 -13.90
C ASP A 424 -16.37 3.83 -14.07
N LYS A 425 -15.31 3.01 -14.09
CA LYS A 425 -13.91 3.44 -14.23
C LYS A 425 -13.55 4.47 -13.17
N ARG A 426 -13.86 4.17 -11.90
CA ARG A 426 -13.37 4.90 -10.74
C ARG A 426 -12.55 3.97 -9.88
N HIS A 427 -11.43 4.48 -9.37
CA HIS A 427 -10.61 3.81 -8.36
C HIS A 427 -10.04 2.44 -8.76
N ASN A 428 -9.94 2.12 -10.07
CA ASN A 428 -9.44 0.82 -10.52
C ASN A 428 -7.99 0.58 -10.10
N LEU A 429 -7.18 1.63 -10.14
CA LEU A 429 -5.78 1.61 -9.73
C LEU A 429 -5.36 2.97 -9.20
N GLN A 430 -4.15 3.03 -8.64
CA GLN A 430 -3.57 4.28 -8.17
C GLN A 430 -2.19 4.56 -8.77
N TYR A 431 -2.02 5.82 -9.15
CA TYR A 431 -0.74 6.45 -9.36
C TYR A 431 -0.16 6.92 -8.03
N PHE A 432 0.79 6.14 -7.53
CA PHE A 432 1.40 6.35 -6.22
C PHE A 432 2.24 7.62 -6.15
N GLY A 433 1.97 8.49 -5.17
CA GLY A 433 2.73 9.73 -5.02
C GLY A 433 3.61 9.85 -3.81
N ALA A 434 3.81 8.81 -3.01
CA ALA A 434 4.52 8.96 -1.74
C ALA A 434 3.86 10.06 -0.88
N ARG A 435 4.63 11.03 -0.37
CA ARG A 435 4.11 12.11 0.47
C ARG A 435 5.02 13.33 0.48
N VAL A 436 4.47 14.50 0.77
CA VAL A 436 5.20 15.78 0.93
C VAL A 436 5.28 16.23 2.39
N ASN A 437 6.28 17.05 2.70
CA ASN A 437 6.50 17.58 4.04
C ASN A 437 5.78 18.93 4.21
N VAL A 438 4.57 18.87 4.74
CA VAL A 438 3.70 20.06 4.88
C VAL A 438 4.20 20.99 5.99
N MET A 439 4.81 20.45 7.05
CA MET A 439 5.47 21.26 8.09
C MET A 439 6.61 22.10 7.49
N LYS A 440 7.46 21.48 6.68
CA LYS A 440 8.58 22.18 6.05
C LYS A 440 8.12 23.29 5.12
N ALA A 441 7.01 23.10 4.40
CA ALA A 441 6.39 24.14 3.58
C ALA A 441 5.88 25.33 4.43
N LEU A 442 5.30 25.07 5.61
CA LEU A 442 4.95 26.12 6.56
C LEU A 442 6.19 26.92 6.99
N LEU A 443 7.21 26.23 7.52
CA LEU A 443 8.41 26.88 8.06
C LEU A 443 9.21 27.65 6.99
N THR A 444 9.36 27.06 5.80
CA THR A 444 10.01 27.69 4.65
C THR A 444 9.22 28.94 4.24
N GLY A 445 7.89 28.90 4.27
CA GLY A 445 7.02 30.07 4.01
C GLY A 445 7.26 31.23 4.99
N LEU A 446 7.38 30.92 6.28
CA LEU A 446 7.67 31.91 7.32
C LEU A 446 9.00 32.63 7.09
N ASN A 447 10.00 31.89 6.61
CA ASN A 447 11.34 32.39 6.24
C ASN A 447 11.39 33.03 4.84
N GLY A 448 10.25 33.39 4.26
CA GLY A 448 10.21 34.03 2.95
C GLY A 448 10.66 33.10 1.83
N GLY A 449 10.50 31.79 1.99
CA GLY A 449 10.82 30.78 0.98
C GLY A 449 12.25 30.22 1.04
N TYR A 450 13.04 30.62 2.05
CA TYR A 450 14.33 29.99 2.36
C TYR A 450 14.13 28.75 3.23
N ASP A 451 14.88 27.69 2.94
CA ASP A 451 14.82 26.42 3.67
C ASP A 451 15.06 26.63 5.17
N ASP A 452 14.23 26.02 6.01
CA ASP A 452 14.23 26.13 7.47
C ASP A 452 15.39 25.41 8.19
N VAL A 453 16.22 24.68 7.45
CA VAL A 453 17.50 24.13 7.93
C VAL A 453 18.66 24.84 7.25
N HIS A 454 18.59 25.02 5.93
CA HIS A 454 19.66 25.59 5.11
C HIS A 454 19.33 27.04 4.70
N LYS A 455 19.71 28.00 5.56
CA LYS A 455 19.33 29.42 5.41
C LYS A 455 19.74 30.10 4.10
N ASP A 456 20.73 29.56 3.39
CA ASP A 456 21.22 30.06 2.10
C ASP A 456 20.51 29.43 0.89
N TYR A 457 19.60 28.48 1.12
CA TYR A 457 18.90 27.76 0.06
C TYR A 457 17.47 28.29 -0.14
N LYS A 458 17.28 29.04 -1.23
CA LYS A 458 15.96 29.54 -1.65
C LYS A 458 15.17 28.46 -2.39
N VAL A 459 14.04 28.02 -1.83
CA VAL A 459 13.19 26.99 -2.41
C VAL A 459 12.16 27.61 -3.38
N PHE A 460 11.43 28.63 -2.91
CA PHE A 460 10.41 29.36 -3.66
C PHE A 460 10.30 30.82 -3.20
N ASP A 461 9.55 31.65 -3.93
CA ASP A 461 9.40 33.07 -3.62
C ASP A 461 8.10 33.34 -2.86
N ILE A 462 8.23 33.94 -1.68
CA ILE A 462 7.12 34.39 -0.82
C ILE A 462 7.64 35.46 0.14
N ASP A 463 6.77 36.38 0.56
CA ASP A 463 7.15 37.40 1.55
C ASP A 463 7.37 36.78 2.93
N PRO A 464 8.49 37.09 3.63
CA PRO A 464 8.75 36.57 4.97
C PRO A 464 7.81 37.21 6.00
N ILE A 465 7.49 36.45 7.04
CA ILE A 465 6.79 37.00 8.20
C ILE A 465 7.80 37.69 9.11
N ARG A 466 7.54 38.95 9.48
CA ARG A 466 8.42 39.77 10.34
C ARG A 466 7.84 40.09 11.71
N ASP A 467 6.68 39.53 12.03
CA ASP A 467 6.02 39.72 13.32
C ASP A 467 6.93 39.24 14.47
N GLU A 468 6.96 40.00 15.57
CA GLU A 468 7.64 39.64 16.83
C GLU A 468 6.88 38.54 17.59
N VAL A 469 5.54 38.55 17.46
CA VAL A 469 4.64 37.51 17.95
C VAL A 469 3.80 37.09 16.75
N LEU A 470 3.82 35.81 16.39
CA LEU A 470 3.12 35.32 15.22
C LEU A 470 1.60 35.52 15.37
N ASN A 471 0.98 36.13 14.36
CA ASN A 471 -0.46 36.21 14.25
C ASN A 471 -1.01 35.08 13.38
N PHE A 472 -2.06 34.39 13.84
CA PHE A 472 -2.65 33.25 13.15
C PHE A 472 -3.13 33.57 11.73
N ASP A 473 -3.84 34.68 11.52
CA ASP A 473 -4.40 35.00 10.21
C ASP A 473 -3.30 35.36 9.20
N THR A 474 -2.27 36.10 9.63
CA THR A 474 -1.08 36.39 8.81
C THR A 474 -0.32 35.11 8.45
N VAL A 475 -0.10 34.22 9.42
CA VAL A 475 0.58 32.93 9.21
C VAL A 475 -0.23 32.04 8.26
N LYS A 476 -1.53 31.91 8.47
CA LYS A 476 -2.42 31.12 7.62
C LYS A 476 -2.40 31.64 6.18
N ALA A 477 -2.49 32.95 5.97
CA ALA A 477 -2.46 33.55 4.63
C ALA A 477 -1.10 33.35 3.92
N ASN A 478 0.02 33.40 4.64
CA ASN A 478 1.33 33.04 4.10
C ASN A 478 1.37 31.54 3.76
N PHE A 479 0.92 30.69 4.67
CA PHE A 479 0.93 29.24 4.49
C PHE A 479 0.05 28.79 3.33
N GLU A 480 -1.09 29.44 3.07
CA GLU A 480 -1.92 29.18 1.90
C GLU A 480 -1.17 29.38 0.57
N LYS A 481 -0.26 30.36 0.48
CA LYS A 481 0.61 30.56 -0.68
C LYS A 481 1.70 29.49 -0.77
N SER A 482 2.26 29.07 0.37
CA SER A 482 3.19 27.94 0.41
C SER A 482 2.52 26.65 -0.03
N LEU A 483 1.25 26.43 0.35
CA LEU A 483 0.45 25.29 -0.09
C LEU A 483 0.19 25.34 -1.59
N ASP A 484 -0.15 26.50 -2.17
CA ASP A 484 -0.30 26.66 -3.62
C ASP A 484 0.97 26.21 -4.36
N TRP A 485 2.14 26.73 -3.96
CA TRP A 485 3.42 26.33 -4.57
C TRP A 485 3.74 24.85 -4.38
N LEU A 486 3.46 24.31 -3.18
CA LEU A 486 3.70 22.91 -2.85
C LEU A 486 2.87 21.99 -3.73
N THR A 487 1.56 22.25 -3.85
CA THR A 487 0.65 21.41 -4.63
C THR A 487 0.94 21.50 -6.13
N ASP A 488 1.26 22.69 -6.65
CA ASP A 488 1.68 22.87 -8.05
C ASP A 488 2.92 22.02 -8.36
N THR A 489 3.94 22.13 -7.50
CA THR A 489 5.21 21.41 -7.68
C THR A 489 5.03 19.90 -7.54
N TYR A 490 4.15 19.46 -6.64
CA TYR A 490 3.87 18.04 -6.43
C TYR A 490 3.11 17.45 -7.62
N VAL A 491 2.08 18.13 -8.13
CA VAL A 491 1.33 17.72 -9.33
C VAL A 491 2.25 17.61 -10.55
N ASP A 492 3.12 18.59 -10.78
CA ASP A 492 4.06 18.56 -11.90
C ASP A 492 4.98 17.33 -11.80
N ALA A 493 5.52 17.06 -10.61
CA ALA A 493 6.36 15.88 -10.39
C ALA A 493 5.60 14.59 -10.69
N MET A 494 4.38 14.47 -10.16
CA MET A 494 3.54 13.29 -10.32
C MET A 494 3.13 13.03 -11.76
N ASN A 495 2.72 14.07 -12.48
CA ASN A 495 2.40 13.98 -13.91
C ASN A 495 3.60 13.48 -14.72
N ILE A 496 4.81 13.98 -14.44
CA ILE A 496 6.04 13.54 -15.11
C ILE A 496 6.38 12.09 -14.74
N ILE A 497 6.34 11.73 -13.44
CA ILE A 497 6.70 10.40 -12.96
C ILE A 497 5.84 9.32 -13.61
N HIS A 498 4.52 9.50 -13.60
CA HIS A 498 3.61 8.47 -14.10
C HIS A 498 3.59 8.39 -15.62
N TYR A 499 3.73 9.52 -16.31
CA TYR A 499 3.95 9.51 -17.76
C TYR A 499 5.19 8.69 -18.13
N MET A 500 6.31 8.92 -17.46
CA MET A 500 7.57 8.22 -17.76
C MET A 500 7.55 6.75 -17.34
N THR A 501 6.79 6.43 -16.28
CA THR A 501 6.60 5.04 -15.84
C THR A 501 5.81 4.25 -16.88
N ASP A 502 4.65 4.75 -17.32
CA ASP A 502 3.84 4.09 -18.36
C ASP A 502 4.65 3.92 -19.66
N LYS A 503 5.51 4.89 -19.98
CA LYS A 503 6.33 4.86 -21.21
C LYS A 503 7.49 3.87 -21.18
N TYR A 504 8.18 3.72 -20.05
CA TYR A 504 9.44 2.97 -19.98
C TYR A 504 9.39 1.69 -19.14
N ASN A 505 8.38 1.52 -18.29
CA ASN A 505 8.23 0.33 -17.43
C ASN A 505 6.76 0.06 -17.06
N TYR A 506 5.89 0.00 -18.07
CA TYR A 506 4.49 -0.38 -17.89
C TYR A 506 4.34 -1.75 -17.23
N GLU A 507 3.52 -1.85 -16.18
CA GLU A 507 3.29 -3.06 -15.37
C GLU A 507 2.37 -4.08 -16.07
N ALA A 508 2.76 -4.49 -17.27
CA ALA A 508 1.95 -5.27 -18.21
C ALA A 508 1.26 -6.49 -17.59
N VAL A 509 1.95 -7.25 -16.72
CA VAL A 509 1.38 -8.44 -16.07
C VAL A 509 0.31 -8.12 -15.04
N GLN A 510 0.45 -7.04 -14.25
CA GLN A 510 -0.62 -6.62 -13.33
C GLN A 510 -1.82 -6.09 -14.11
N MET A 511 -1.56 -5.26 -15.11
CA MET A 511 -2.59 -4.67 -15.96
C MET A 511 -3.34 -5.71 -16.80
N ALA A 512 -2.70 -6.84 -17.11
CA ALA A 512 -3.35 -7.93 -17.83
C ALA A 512 -4.50 -8.59 -17.05
N PHE A 513 -4.46 -8.52 -15.71
CA PHE A 513 -5.53 -9.00 -14.84
C PHE A 513 -6.58 -7.92 -14.52
N LEU A 514 -6.45 -6.71 -15.07
CA LEU A 514 -7.46 -5.64 -14.97
C LEU A 514 -8.35 -5.60 -16.23
N PRO A 515 -9.52 -4.95 -16.17
CA PRO A 515 -10.22 -4.49 -17.36
C PRO A 515 -9.27 -3.68 -18.27
N SER A 516 -9.46 -3.74 -19.60
CA SER A 516 -8.56 -3.01 -20.51
C SER A 516 -8.75 -1.48 -20.44
N HIS A 517 -9.96 -1.03 -20.10
CA HIS A 517 -10.23 0.38 -19.84
C HIS A 517 -10.32 0.63 -18.34
N VAL A 518 -9.31 1.31 -17.79
CA VAL A 518 -9.23 1.66 -16.37
C VAL A 518 -9.02 3.15 -16.21
N ARG A 519 -9.38 3.67 -15.04
CA ARG A 519 -9.00 5.01 -14.61
C ARG A 519 -8.19 4.92 -13.32
N ALA A 520 -7.24 5.84 -13.19
CA ALA A 520 -6.41 5.98 -12.01
C ALA A 520 -6.98 7.03 -11.06
N ASN A 521 -6.80 6.80 -9.76
CA ASN A 521 -6.64 7.89 -8.80
C ASN A 521 -5.15 8.29 -8.78
N MET A 522 -4.82 9.54 -8.53
CA MET A 522 -3.47 10.00 -8.23
C MET A 522 -3.38 10.31 -6.74
N GLY A 523 -2.61 9.50 -6.02
CA GLY A 523 -2.50 9.58 -4.55
C GLY A 523 -1.42 10.57 -4.12
N PHE A 524 -1.81 11.59 -3.36
CA PHE A 524 -0.94 12.63 -2.82
C PHE A 524 -0.89 12.54 -1.30
N GLY A 525 0.24 12.10 -0.75
CA GLY A 525 0.38 11.91 0.69
C GLY A 525 0.85 13.17 1.43
N ILE A 526 0.47 13.28 2.70
CA ILE A 526 0.95 14.30 3.63
C ILE A 526 1.81 13.66 4.72
N CYS A 527 2.94 14.28 5.04
CA CYS A 527 3.74 14.02 6.22
C CYS A 527 3.83 15.25 7.12
N GLY A 528 3.88 15.03 8.44
CA GLY A 528 3.94 16.09 9.45
C GLY A 528 2.59 16.77 9.69
N PHE A 529 1.47 16.07 9.43
CA PHE A 529 0.12 16.61 9.55
C PHE A 529 -0.17 17.10 10.98
N ALA A 530 -0.15 16.21 11.97
CA ALA A 530 -0.40 16.56 13.37
C ALA A 530 0.54 17.66 13.87
N ASN A 531 1.83 17.59 13.52
CA ASN A 531 2.80 18.62 13.87
C ASN A 531 2.42 19.98 13.31
N THR A 532 1.99 20.05 12.04
CA THR A 532 1.58 21.30 11.38
C THR A 532 0.32 21.87 12.03
N VAL A 533 -0.68 21.02 12.28
CA VAL A 533 -1.92 21.38 12.96
C VAL A 533 -1.64 21.93 14.36
N ASP A 534 -0.81 21.24 15.15
CA ASP A 534 -0.43 21.66 16.50
C ASP A 534 0.36 22.98 16.48
N SER A 535 1.24 23.21 15.49
CA SER A 535 1.95 24.48 15.31
C SER A 535 0.98 25.63 15.04
N LEU A 536 0.00 25.43 14.17
CA LEU A 536 -1.04 26.43 13.89
C LEU A 536 -1.93 26.68 15.12
N SER A 537 -2.24 25.63 15.88
CA SER A 537 -2.97 25.73 17.14
C SER A 537 -2.19 26.54 18.20
N ALA A 538 -0.90 26.27 18.36
CA ALA A 538 -0.03 27.03 19.25
C ALA A 538 0.02 28.52 18.88
N ILE A 539 0.11 28.85 17.59
CA ILE A 539 0.09 30.23 17.09
C ILE A 539 -1.28 30.90 17.37
N LYS A 540 -2.38 30.14 17.32
CA LYS A 540 -3.73 30.69 17.51
C LYS A 540 -4.11 30.87 18.98
N TYR A 541 -3.69 29.97 19.86
CA TYR A 541 -4.19 29.90 21.24
C TYR A 541 -3.12 30.13 22.32
N ALA A 542 -1.84 30.16 21.94
CA ALA A 542 -0.73 30.55 22.81
C ALA A 542 0.02 31.78 22.23
N THR A 543 1.10 32.19 22.87
CA THR A 543 2.00 33.23 22.35
C THR A 543 3.24 32.59 21.76
N VAL A 544 3.41 32.68 20.44
CA VAL A 544 4.57 32.14 19.73
C VAL A 544 5.46 33.26 19.23
N LYS A 545 6.71 33.30 19.71
CA LYS A 545 7.74 34.26 19.29
C LYS A 545 8.80 33.56 18.46
N PRO A 546 9.01 33.94 17.19
CA PRO A 546 10.12 33.41 16.40
C PRO A 546 11.45 33.98 16.90
N ILE A 547 12.45 33.10 17.06
CA ILE A 547 13.83 33.47 17.38
C ILE A 547 14.61 33.56 16.08
N ARG A 548 15.22 34.73 15.85
CA ARG A 548 15.80 35.10 14.56
C ARG A 548 17.28 35.45 14.66
N ASP A 549 18.00 35.25 13.56
CA ASP A 549 19.35 35.80 13.39
C ASP A 549 19.31 37.27 12.94
N GLU A 550 20.49 37.84 12.68
CA GLU A 550 20.67 39.25 12.28
C GLU A 550 20.01 39.61 10.93
N ASP A 551 19.83 38.63 10.03
CA ASP A 551 19.15 38.79 8.75
C ASP A 551 17.61 38.55 8.87
N GLY A 552 17.18 38.22 10.10
CA GLY A 552 15.80 37.95 10.46
C GLY A 552 15.31 36.57 10.03
N TYR A 553 16.22 35.64 9.72
CA TYR A 553 15.91 34.23 9.47
C TYR A 553 15.54 33.54 10.77
N ILE A 554 14.42 32.81 10.78
CA ILE A 554 13.88 32.11 11.94
C ILE A 554 14.56 30.75 12.06
N TYR A 555 15.22 30.51 13.20
CA TYR A 555 15.92 29.25 13.48
C TYR A 555 15.35 28.49 14.70
N ASP A 556 14.56 29.15 15.56
CA ASP A 556 13.85 28.51 16.68
C ASP A 556 12.61 29.33 17.05
N TYR A 557 11.80 28.81 17.99
CA TYR A 557 10.56 29.43 18.45
C TYR A 557 10.45 29.33 19.98
N GLU A 558 9.95 30.39 20.61
CA GLU A 558 9.51 30.38 22.01
C GLU A 558 7.98 30.35 22.05
N THR A 559 7.41 29.27 22.60
CA THR A 559 5.96 29.12 22.80
C THR A 559 5.62 29.29 24.28
N VAL A 560 4.81 30.31 24.61
CA VAL A 560 4.38 30.65 25.97
C VAL A 560 2.86 30.51 26.09
N GLY A 561 2.41 29.69 27.04
CA GLY A 561 1.00 29.35 27.26
C GLY A 561 0.66 27.92 26.80
N ASP A 562 -0.50 27.40 27.25
CA ASP A 562 -1.01 26.10 26.78
C ASP A 562 -1.97 26.30 25.59
N PHE A 563 -2.14 25.25 24.79
CA PHE A 563 -2.97 25.24 23.58
C PHE A 563 -3.54 23.83 23.34
N PRO A 564 -4.68 23.69 22.66
CA PRO A 564 -5.27 22.39 22.33
C PRO A 564 -4.43 21.66 21.26
N ARG A 565 -4.28 20.34 21.38
CA ARG A 565 -3.53 19.52 20.41
C ARG A 565 -4.43 18.53 19.69
N TYR A 566 -4.12 18.27 18.44
CA TYR A 566 -4.86 17.31 17.62
C TYR A 566 -4.78 15.91 18.26
N GLY A 567 -5.92 15.22 18.36
CA GLY A 567 -6.08 13.95 19.09
C GLY A 567 -6.66 14.08 20.50
N GLU A 568 -6.91 15.30 20.98
CA GLU A 568 -7.47 15.53 22.33
C GLU A 568 -9.01 15.61 22.35
N ASP A 569 -9.68 15.34 21.22
CA ASP A 569 -11.13 15.54 21.01
C ASP A 569 -11.56 16.99 21.29
N ASP A 570 -10.84 17.96 20.73
CA ASP A 570 -11.07 19.39 20.91
C ASP A 570 -11.30 20.07 19.55
N ASP A 571 -12.54 20.51 19.32
CA ASP A 571 -12.98 21.10 18.04
C ASP A 571 -12.15 22.32 17.62
N ARG A 572 -11.49 23.01 18.56
CA ARG A 572 -10.67 24.19 18.26
C ARG A 572 -9.43 23.88 17.43
N VAL A 573 -8.88 22.67 17.57
CA VAL A 573 -7.70 22.19 16.83
C VAL A 573 -8.10 21.17 15.78
N ASP A 574 -9.13 20.36 16.03
CA ASP A 574 -9.66 19.44 15.02
C ASP A 574 -10.19 20.20 13.79
N SER A 575 -10.81 21.38 13.98
CA SER A 575 -11.20 22.26 12.86
C SER A 575 -10.01 22.84 12.06
N ILE A 576 -8.82 22.93 12.66
CA ILE A 576 -7.59 23.30 11.93
C ILE A 576 -7.11 22.11 11.10
N ALA A 577 -7.24 20.88 11.62
CA ALA A 577 -6.93 19.66 10.91
C ALA A 577 -7.85 19.48 9.68
N GLU A 578 -9.16 19.62 9.86
CA GLU A 578 -10.15 19.59 8.78
C GLU A 578 -9.83 20.64 7.69
N TRP A 579 -9.57 21.89 8.10
CA TRP A 579 -9.19 22.95 7.17
C TRP A 579 -7.94 22.61 6.38
N LEU A 580 -6.87 22.12 7.03
CA LEU A 580 -5.63 21.81 6.34
C LEU A 580 -5.83 20.71 5.29
N LEU A 581 -6.60 19.69 5.65
CA LEU A 581 -6.90 18.57 4.76
C LEU A 581 -7.72 19.02 3.54
N GLU A 582 -8.83 19.74 3.77
CA GLU A 582 -9.67 20.30 2.71
C GLU A 582 -8.87 21.27 1.82
N ALA A 583 -8.08 22.15 2.42
CA ALA A 583 -7.26 23.14 1.72
C ALA A 583 -6.22 22.46 0.80
N PHE A 584 -5.63 21.36 1.23
CA PHE A 584 -4.67 20.59 0.43
C PHE A 584 -5.35 19.83 -0.70
N HIS A 585 -6.40 19.07 -0.40
CA HIS A 585 -7.19 18.32 -1.38
C HIS A 585 -7.79 19.24 -2.46
N GLY A 586 -8.46 20.32 -2.05
CA GLY A 586 -9.13 21.25 -2.95
C GLY A 586 -8.19 22.02 -3.88
N ARG A 587 -6.90 22.13 -3.55
CA ARG A 587 -5.86 22.62 -4.48
C ARG A 587 -5.53 21.57 -5.53
N LEU A 588 -5.18 20.36 -5.09
CA LEU A 588 -4.83 19.25 -5.98
C LEU A 588 -5.95 18.92 -6.99
N ALA A 589 -7.20 18.90 -6.54
CA ALA A 589 -8.37 18.60 -7.37
C ALA A 589 -8.62 19.61 -8.51
N LYS A 590 -8.01 20.80 -8.48
CA LYS A 590 -8.13 21.82 -9.55
C LYS A 590 -7.19 21.57 -10.72
N HIS A 591 -6.19 20.70 -10.54
CA HIS A 591 -5.19 20.46 -11.58
C HIS A 591 -5.65 19.44 -12.62
N LYS A 592 -5.15 19.59 -13.84
CA LYS A 592 -5.19 18.51 -14.83
C LYS A 592 -4.12 17.48 -14.48
N LEU A 593 -4.56 16.25 -14.24
CA LEU A 593 -3.68 15.14 -13.91
C LEU A 593 -3.45 14.23 -15.12
N TYR A 594 -2.32 13.52 -15.11
CA TYR A 594 -1.97 12.57 -16.15
C TYR A 594 -3.06 11.49 -16.32
N LYS A 595 -3.45 11.23 -17.58
CA LYS A 595 -4.56 10.32 -17.95
C LYS A 595 -5.88 10.65 -17.23
N ASP A 596 -6.14 11.94 -16.99
CA ASP A 596 -7.35 12.46 -16.34
C ASP A 596 -7.66 11.75 -15.01
N ALA A 597 -6.60 11.40 -14.28
CA ALA A 597 -6.68 10.79 -12.96
C ALA A 597 -7.45 11.70 -11.97
N GLU A 598 -8.08 11.08 -10.98
CA GLU A 598 -8.76 11.78 -9.89
C GLU A 598 -7.75 12.09 -8.77
N ALA A 599 -7.70 13.33 -8.27
CA ALA A 599 -6.84 13.68 -7.14
C ALA A 599 -7.36 13.01 -5.87
N THR A 600 -6.49 12.34 -5.14
CA THR A 600 -6.81 11.69 -3.87
C THR A 600 -5.71 11.97 -2.86
N VAL A 601 -6.04 12.08 -1.57
CA VAL A 601 -5.08 12.49 -0.52
C VAL A 601 -4.98 11.44 0.57
N SER A 602 -3.79 11.20 1.09
CA SER A 602 -3.58 10.29 2.22
C SER A 602 -2.83 10.93 3.38
N LEU A 603 -3.24 10.60 4.60
CA LEU A 603 -2.47 10.82 5.81
C LEU A 603 -1.70 9.53 6.13
N LEU A 604 -0.70 9.25 5.30
CA LEU A 604 0.14 8.05 5.36
C LEU A 604 1.62 8.42 5.19
N THR A 605 2.45 7.98 6.12
CA THR A 605 3.89 8.32 6.09
C THR A 605 4.81 7.12 5.82
N ILE A 606 4.39 5.89 6.13
CA ILE A 606 5.34 4.79 6.37
C ILE A 606 6.42 5.29 7.34
N THR A 607 7.71 5.22 7.00
CA THR A 607 8.81 5.78 7.81
C THR A 607 9.30 7.14 7.33
N SER A 608 8.56 7.77 6.40
CA SER A 608 8.85 9.16 6.00
C SER A 608 8.65 10.16 7.15
N ASN A 609 7.88 9.82 8.19
CA ASN A 609 7.80 10.63 9.40
C ASN A 609 9.18 10.78 10.07
N VAL A 610 9.98 9.72 10.10
CA VAL A 610 11.37 9.75 10.61
C VAL A 610 12.29 10.47 9.62
N ALA A 611 12.22 10.13 8.34
CA ALA A 611 13.10 10.69 7.32
C ALA A 611 12.91 12.21 7.15
N TYR A 612 11.67 12.68 7.14
CA TYR A 612 11.38 14.11 7.03
C TYR A 612 11.71 14.91 8.28
N SER A 613 11.53 14.35 9.48
CA SER A 613 11.96 15.04 10.71
C SER A 613 13.46 15.29 10.73
N LYS A 614 14.28 14.38 10.20
CA LYS A 614 15.73 14.56 10.04
C LYS A 614 16.12 15.62 9.00
N GLN A 615 15.14 16.22 8.33
CA GLN A 615 15.32 17.25 7.30
C GLN A 615 14.48 18.51 7.58
N THR A 616 13.86 18.61 8.77
CA THR A 616 13.01 19.74 9.16
C THR A 616 13.58 20.41 10.39
N GLY A 617 13.59 21.74 10.38
CA GLY A 617 14.04 22.59 11.45
C GLY A 617 13.06 22.67 12.62
N ASN A 618 13.37 23.54 13.57
CA ASN A 618 12.50 23.78 14.71
C ASN A 618 11.15 24.36 14.28
N SER A 619 10.10 24.04 15.02
CA SER A 619 8.77 24.65 14.88
C SER A 619 8.23 25.04 16.27
N PRO A 620 7.09 25.74 16.36
CA PRO A 620 6.48 26.11 17.65
C PRO A 620 6.25 24.94 18.62
N VAL A 621 6.09 23.71 18.13
CA VAL A 621 5.71 22.54 18.94
C VAL A 621 6.64 21.34 18.78
N HIS A 622 7.63 21.41 17.89
CA HIS A 622 8.52 20.29 17.56
C HIS A 622 9.98 20.74 17.51
N LYS A 623 10.86 19.98 18.17
CA LYS A 623 12.31 20.18 18.09
C LYS A 623 12.87 19.43 16.90
N GLY A 624 13.28 20.21 15.90
CA GLY A 624 13.83 19.69 14.66
C GLY A 624 15.35 19.74 14.64
N VAL A 625 15.88 19.69 13.43
CA VAL A 625 17.30 19.77 13.12
C VAL A 625 17.78 21.21 13.18
N TYR A 626 19.05 21.40 13.53
CA TYR A 626 19.75 22.67 13.37
C TYR A 626 21.18 22.42 12.85
N LEU A 627 21.79 23.43 12.26
CA LEU A 627 23.18 23.35 11.82
C LEU A 627 24.13 23.73 12.96
N ASN A 628 25.21 22.97 13.11
CA ASN A 628 26.34 23.34 13.96
C ASN A 628 27.12 24.51 13.33
N GLU A 629 28.04 25.13 14.08
CA GLU A 629 28.88 26.24 13.58
C GLU A 629 29.69 25.86 12.32
N ASP A 630 30.03 24.58 12.16
CA ASP A 630 30.74 24.04 10.99
C ASP A 630 29.84 23.72 9.78
N GLY A 631 28.53 23.99 9.89
CA GLY A 631 27.53 23.72 8.85
C GLY A 631 27.03 22.27 8.81
N SER A 632 27.47 21.40 9.72
CA SER A 632 26.97 20.02 9.81
C SER A 632 25.59 19.94 10.47
N VAL A 633 24.78 18.98 10.02
CA VAL A 633 23.42 18.70 10.50
C VAL A 633 23.47 18.08 11.91
N ASN A 634 22.81 18.70 12.88
CA ASN A 634 22.68 18.18 14.24
C ASN A 634 21.36 17.43 14.45
N LEU A 635 21.45 16.14 14.81
CA LEU A 635 20.31 15.26 15.05
C LEU A 635 20.11 14.90 16.53
N SER A 636 20.90 15.49 17.45
CA SER A 636 20.99 15.03 18.86
C SER A 636 19.73 15.24 19.70
N LYS A 637 18.84 16.14 19.26
CA LYS A 637 17.59 16.49 19.96
C LYS A 637 16.36 16.39 19.06
N VAL A 638 16.49 15.73 17.91
CA VAL A 638 15.40 15.66 16.94
C VAL A 638 14.25 14.83 17.51
N GLU A 639 13.07 15.43 17.54
CA GLU A 639 11.82 14.70 17.75
C GLU A 639 11.37 14.14 16.39
N PHE A 640 10.64 13.03 16.35
CA PHE A 640 10.08 12.52 15.10
C PHE A 640 8.64 12.96 14.91
N PHE A 641 8.22 13.15 13.67
CA PHE A 641 6.82 13.39 13.32
C PHE A 641 5.98 12.18 13.66
N SER A 642 4.71 12.43 13.92
CA SER A 642 3.74 11.35 14.10
C SER A 642 3.58 10.54 12.81
N PRO A 643 3.44 9.20 12.91
CA PRO A 643 3.18 8.37 11.75
C PRO A 643 1.76 8.60 11.23
N GLY A 644 1.60 8.73 9.91
CA GLY A 644 0.30 8.89 9.26
C GLY A 644 -0.56 10.02 9.85
N ALA A 645 -1.76 9.68 10.28
CA ALA A 645 -2.75 10.55 10.92
C ALA A 645 -2.67 10.52 12.46
N ASN A 646 -1.66 9.89 13.05
CA ASN A 646 -1.55 9.82 14.50
C ASN A 646 -1.43 11.21 15.13
N PRO A 647 -2.03 11.43 16.32
CA PRO A 647 -1.75 12.56 17.19
C PRO A 647 -0.25 12.69 17.52
N SER A 648 0.18 13.89 17.93
CA SER A 648 1.54 14.08 18.42
C SER A 648 1.75 13.33 19.74
N ASN A 649 2.98 12.88 20.01
CA ASN A 649 3.33 12.29 21.31
C ASN A 649 3.23 13.27 22.49
N LYS A 650 2.90 14.54 22.21
CA LYS A 650 2.65 15.61 23.19
C LYS A 650 1.15 15.81 23.46
N ALA A 651 0.27 15.23 22.64
CA ALA A 651 -1.16 15.20 22.90
C ALA A 651 -1.44 14.41 24.19
N LYS A 652 -2.37 14.91 25.00
CA LYS A 652 -2.74 14.33 26.31
C LYS A 652 -4.01 13.48 26.23
N GLY A 653 -4.57 13.30 25.04
CA GLY A 653 -5.77 12.51 24.77
C GLY A 653 -5.59 11.03 25.08
N GLY A 654 -6.62 10.41 25.65
CA GLY A 654 -6.72 8.96 25.74
C GLY A 654 -7.09 8.34 24.38
N TRP A 655 -7.12 7.01 24.32
CA TRP A 655 -7.38 6.31 23.06
C TRP A 655 -8.72 6.68 22.42
N LEU A 656 -9.79 6.81 23.20
CA LEU A 656 -11.11 7.23 22.69
C LEU A 656 -11.10 8.65 22.14
N GLN A 657 -10.41 9.59 22.80
CA GLN A 657 -10.27 10.96 22.27
C GLN A 657 -9.50 10.97 20.94
N ASN A 658 -8.43 10.17 20.83
CA ASN A 658 -7.69 10.04 19.58
C ASN A 658 -8.60 9.53 18.46
N LEU A 659 -9.40 8.49 18.73
CA LEU A 659 -10.34 7.93 17.75
C LEU A 659 -11.40 8.96 17.33
N ASN A 660 -11.95 9.72 18.28
CA ASN A 660 -12.93 10.78 18.01
C ASN A 660 -12.35 11.91 17.15
N SER A 661 -11.14 12.39 17.45
CA SER A 661 -10.49 13.43 16.62
C SER A 661 -10.23 12.92 15.20
N LEU A 662 -9.80 11.67 15.04
CA LEU A 662 -9.59 11.10 13.70
C LEU A 662 -10.90 10.90 12.93
N SER A 663 -11.98 10.50 13.59
CA SER A 663 -13.28 10.28 12.94
C SER A 663 -13.94 11.58 12.46
N LYS A 664 -13.48 12.75 12.93
CA LYS A 664 -13.91 14.07 12.42
C LYS A 664 -13.29 14.40 11.05
N LEU A 665 -12.19 13.76 10.66
CA LEU A 665 -11.58 14.02 9.36
C LEU A 665 -12.46 13.45 8.24
N ASP A 666 -12.90 14.32 7.33
CA ASP A 666 -13.70 13.89 6.18
C ASP A 666 -12.87 13.04 5.22
N PHE A 667 -13.28 11.77 5.07
CA PHE A 667 -12.63 10.83 4.18
C PHE A 667 -12.72 11.27 2.71
N ALA A 668 -13.71 12.07 2.30
CA ALA A 668 -13.76 12.63 0.94
C ALA A 668 -12.54 13.49 0.61
N HIS A 669 -11.92 14.12 1.61
CA HIS A 669 -10.70 14.91 1.46
C HIS A 669 -9.42 14.11 1.75
N ALA A 670 -9.54 12.83 2.16
CA ALA A 670 -8.44 11.91 2.44
C ALA A 670 -8.72 10.51 1.87
N ASN A 671 -9.31 10.43 0.68
CA ASN A 671 -9.81 9.19 0.09
C ASN A 671 -8.72 8.22 -0.42
N ASP A 672 -7.43 8.59 -0.26
CA ASP A 672 -6.29 7.67 -0.38
C ASP A 672 -5.89 7.06 0.99
N GLY A 673 -6.58 7.40 2.07
CA GLY A 673 -6.53 6.71 3.37
C GLY A 673 -6.03 7.56 4.55
N ILE A 674 -6.53 7.24 5.75
CA ILE A 674 -6.22 7.95 7.01
C ILE A 674 -5.56 6.95 7.97
N SER A 675 -4.24 6.90 7.96
CA SER A 675 -3.52 5.85 8.68
C SER A 675 -3.37 6.15 10.18
N LEU A 676 -4.10 5.41 11.01
CA LEU A 676 -3.86 5.31 12.45
C LEU A 676 -3.09 4.04 12.83
N THR A 677 -2.02 4.19 13.59
CA THR A 677 -1.37 3.07 14.30
C THR A 677 -1.54 3.27 15.81
N THR A 678 -2.19 2.33 16.49
CA THR A 678 -2.39 2.42 17.95
C THR A 678 -1.72 1.27 18.67
N GLN A 679 -1.23 1.55 19.88
CA GLN A 679 -0.77 0.56 20.83
C GLN A 679 -1.61 0.71 22.10
N VAL A 680 -2.22 -0.39 22.53
CA VAL A 680 -3.05 -0.43 23.73
C VAL A 680 -2.55 -1.52 24.66
N SER A 681 -2.32 -1.16 25.92
CA SER A 681 -2.02 -2.15 26.96
C SER A 681 -3.25 -3.03 27.18
N PRO A 682 -3.11 -4.36 27.25
CA PRO A 682 -4.22 -5.26 27.57
C PRO A 682 -4.97 -4.85 28.85
N ARG A 683 -4.26 -4.32 29.85
CA ARG A 683 -4.86 -3.90 31.13
C ARG A 683 -5.79 -2.69 31.00
N ALA A 684 -5.61 -1.87 29.98
CA ALA A 684 -6.49 -0.75 29.69
C ALA A 684 -7.83 -1.20 29.10
N LEU A 685 -7.90 -2.42 28.57
CA LEU A 685 -9.05 -2.99 27.88
C LEU A 685 -9.95 -3.83 28.78
N GLY A 686 -9.49 -4.26 29.97
CA GLY A 686 -10.29 -5.12 30.84
C GLY A 686 -9.43 -5.96 31.80
N LYS A 687 -10.08 -6.64 32.74
CA LYS A 687 -9.40 -7.48 33.74
C LYS A 687 -9.22 -8.92 33.27
N THR A 688 -10.11 -9.41 32.43
CA THR A 688 -10.05 -10.75 31.84
C THR A 688 -9.77 -10.67 30.34
N PHE A 689 -9.26 -11.76 29.76
CA PHE A 689 -9.06 -11.85 28.31
C PHE A 689 -10.37 -11.60 27.55
N ASP A 690 -11.48 -12.21 27.99
CA ASP A 690 -12.77 -12.05 27.33
C ASP A 690 -13.27 -10.60 27.36
N GLU A 691 -13.17 -9.94 28.52
CA GLU A 691 -13.50 -8.51 28.66
C GLU A 691 -12.64 -7.65 27.72
N GLN A 692 -11.33 -7.95 27.62
CA GLN A 692 -10.42 -7.20 26.76
C GLN A 692 -10.81 -7.33 25.29
N VAL A 693 -11.13 -8.54 24.83
CA VAL A 693 -11.55 -8.80 23.46
C VAL A 693 -12.92 -8.16 23.16
N ASP A 694 -13.90 -8.28 24.06
CA ASP A 694 -15.24 -7.70 23.85
C ASP A 694 -15.20 -6.15 23.86
N ASN A 695 -14.37 -5.55 24.72
CA ASN A 695 -14.19 -4.10 24.73
C ASN A 695 -13.48 -3.62 23.46
N LEU A 696 -12.51 -4.38 22.92
CA LEU A 696 -11.92 -4.06 21.63
C LEU A 696 -12.95 -4.06 20.49
N VAL A 697 -13.85 -5.05 20.45
CA VAL A 697 -14.95 -5.07 19.46
C VAL A 697 -15.79 -3.80 19.59
N THR A 698 -16.21 -3.46 20.81
CA THR A 698 -17.05 -2.29 21.08
C THR A 698 -16.38 -0.98 20.66
N VAL A 699 -15.08 -0.83 20.93
CA VAL A 699 -14.33 0.38 20.56
C VAL A 699 -14.19 0.50 19.04
N LEU A 700 -13.90 -0.59 18.34
CA LEU A 700 -13.79 -0.55 16.87
C LEU A 700 -15.14 -0.32 16.20
N ASP A 701 -16.22 -0.96 16.68
CA ASP A 701 -17.57 -0.70 16.20
C ASP A 701 -17.87 0.81 16.30
N GLY A 702 -17.65 1.42 17.47
CA GLY A 702 -17.83 2.86 17.67
C GLY A 702 -16.93 3.73 16.77
N TYR A 703 -15.66 3.37 16.56
CA TYR A 703 -14.76 4.15 15.71
C TYR A 703 -15.21 4.15 14.23
N PHE A 704 -15.55 2.97 13.69
CA PHE A 704 -15.91 2.83 12.29
C PHE A 704 -17.34 3.31 12.00
N GLU A 705 -18.28 3.19 12.94
CA GLU A 705 -19.62 3.80 12.83
C GLU A 705 -19.53 5.32 12.71
N ASN A 706 -18.59 5.95 13.42
CA ASN A 706 -18.39 7.39 13.45
C ASN A 706 -17.55 7.93 12.28
N GLY A 707 -17.19 7.10 11.29
CA GLY A 707 -16.46 7.55 10.10
C GLY A 707 -14.95 7.32 10.14
N GLY A 708 -14.43 6.61 11.15
CA GLY A 708 -13.06 6.11 11.12
C GLY A 708 -12.78 5.32 9.84
N GLN A 709 -11.57 5.47 9.29
CA GLN A 709 -11.20 4.80 8.04
C GLN A 709 -10.27 3.62 8.24
N HIS A 710 -9.21 3.77 9.03
CA HIS A 710 -8.23 2.70 9.27
C HIS A 710 -7.76 2.68 10.71
N VAL A 711 -7.40 1.49 11.20
CA VAL A 711 -6.55 1.32 12.39
C VAL A 711 -5.68 0.07 12.27
N ASN A 712 -4.39 0.25 12.55
CA ASN A 712 -3.46 -0.83 12.85
C ASN A 712 -3.38 -0.99 14.37
N LEU A 713 -3.76 -2.16 14.89
CA LEU A 713 -4.01 -2.40 16.30
C LEU A 713 -2.94 -3.31 16.92
N ASN A 714 -2.14 -2.73 17.81
CA ASN A 714 -1.17 -3.45 18.63
C ASN A 714 -1.68 -3.59 20.06
N VAL A 715 -1.82 -4.83 20.54
CA VAL A 715 -2.29 -5.14 21.90
C VAL A 715 -1.11 -5.71 22.68
N MET A 716 -0.33 -4.82 23.30
CA MET A 716 0.92 -5.18 23.98
C MET A 716 1.31 -4.15 25.04
N ASP A 717 1.90 -4.62 26.14
CA ASP A 717 2.45 -3.74 27.16
C ASP A 717 3.74 -3.08 26.66
N LEU A 718 3.97 -1.83 27.06
CA LEU A 718 5.15 -1.07 26.65
C LEU A 718 6.46 -1.76 27.06
N LYS A 719 6.45 -2.48 28.18
CA LYS A 719 7.60 -3.27 28.64
C LYS A 719 7.98 -4.35 27.63
N ASP A 720 7.00 -5.03 27.05
CA ASP A 720 7.22 -6.11 26.09
C ASP A 720 7.82 -5.60 24.78
N VAL A 721 7.63 -4.30 24.47
CA VAL A 721 8.25 -3.62 23.33
C VAL A 721 9.72 -3.29 23.61
N TYR A 722 10.08 -2.93 24.85
CA TYR A 722 11.48 -2.64 25.20
C TYR A 722 12.34 -3.90 25.36
N ASP A 723 11.74 -5.02 25.76
CA ASP A 723 12.43 -6.30 25.96
C ASP A 723 12.71 -7.02 24.62
N LYS A 724 11.95 -6.70 23.56
CA LYS A 724 12.14 -7.16 22.18
C LYS A 724 13.07 -6.23 21.43
#